data_AF-A0A284R7Q5-F1
#
_entry.id   AF-A0A284R7Q5-F1
#
_cell.length_a   1.000
_cell.length_b   1.000
_cell.length_c   1.000
_cell.angle_alpha   90.00
_cell.angle_beta   90.00
_cell.angle_gamma   90.00
#
_symmetry.space_group_name_H-M   'P 1'
#
loop_
_entity.id
_entity.type
_entity.pdbx_description
1 polymer ?
#
loop_
_entity_poly.entity_id
_entity_poly.type
_entity_poly.pdbx_seq_one_letter_code
_entity_poly.pdbx_strand_id
1 'polypeptide(L)'
;MARPRHAPQCTIVIKLGTSSIVHEKMHQPLLSTLSSVVETVVHLRSQGHRVVLVSSGAIGVGLQRMNIPSRPKSLSGKQALAAIGQGRLIALWDDLFGHLEQPIAQVLLTRGDIADRTRYLNAVNTFNELLSMGVVPIVNENDTVSVSEIKFGDNDTLSAITSSMIHADYLFLLTDVDGLYTSNPRKDPDAKQIEVVTSISAIRSQVSTTTLGSSLGTGGMETKIIAAEIATGAGVTTIITSSKHPENIFGIIEYHNSLKVSSTPGTPLEPLSRTSSPVHSPPTPDSYRSGSPHARPLPRPPHTVFKPSSIPMRDLKSWTSHTLYPAGSVIIDSGAHHVLSRRESGGRLLAAGVLGVIGAFASGQAVRIVVLKSPSPAASQDDPEQSSLASSFTSTRPSTPAILAASSMSSSIASLEPLSRSSSSAALSTKPEDEVLRNMKPQPVYDDADVVEVGRGLANYNSAQISKIKGLNSSYMPQLLGYADSEILTGNSHPELAQAVAERLNVPLVPCTVKKFSNGEINLKISESVRDEDVFIIQSGASDVNDNLMELLILISACKTASARRITAVIPCFPYARMDRKDRSRAPITAKLVANMLTVAGCDHVITMDLHASQIQGFFDIPVDNLWSEPLMLAYIKREIEGYKNGIIVSPDAGGAKRTTAIADKLGVDFALIHRKRCGKEVDAPEQMEILVGDVKDKVAILVDDMIDTGKTLTLAAKTLREKGARSVHALVSHGLFSEANMSLIDQLPIEQLVVTNTIPQKQHQTQCSKLVTVDISPILAESIRRTHNGESISLLFGEWAETGTASVV
;
A
#
# COMPACT_ATOMS: atom_id res chain seq x y z
N MET A 1 17.41 13.43 47.60
CA MET A 1 17.11 12.00 47.35
C MET A 1 17.23 11.75 45.85
N ALA A 2 18.25 11.02 45.42
CA ALA A 2 18.45 10.68 44.02
C ALA A 2 17.35 9.72 43.57
N ARG A 3 16.65 10.03 42.46
CA ARG A 3 15.70 9.10 41.84
C ARG A 3 16.42 7.79 41.49
N PRO A 4 15.84 6.61 41.77
CA PRO A 4 16.45 5.34 41.38
C PRO A 4 16.62 5.33 39.85
N ARG A 5 17.78 4.84 39.37
CA ARG A 5 17.99 4.58 37.94
C ARG A 5 17.00 3.49 37.53
N HIS A 6 15.88 3.87 36.90
CA HIS A 6 14.91 2.91 36.37
C HIS A 6 15.58 2.09 35.25
N ALA A 7 15.32 0.78 35.26
CA ALA A 7 15.63 -0.12 34.16
C ALA A 7 14.96 0.38 32.85
N PRO A 8 15.48 0.02 31.66
CA PRO A 8 14.89 0.46 30.40
C PRO A 8 13.42 0.03 30.30
N GLN A 9 12.57 0.94 29.83
CA GLN A 9 11.15 0.70 29.63
C GLN A 9 10.93 -0.33 28.52
N CYS A 10 10.42 -1.51 28.88
CA CYS A 10 9.99 -2.55 27.94
C CYS A 10 8.47 -2.55 27.65
N THR A 11 8.10 -2.99 26.45
CA THR A 11 6.74 -3.39 26.07
C THR A 11 6.61 -4.91 26.14
N ILE A 12 5.59 -5.40 26.86
CA ILE A 12 5.47 -6.79 27.29
C ILE A 12 4.08 -7.32 26.93
N VAL A 13 4.03 -8.45 26.24
CA VAL A 13 2.79 -9.23 26.05
C VAL A 13 2.83 -10.45 26.95
N ILE A 14 1.78 -10.66 27.74
CA ILE A 14 1.63 -11.82 28.62
C ILE A 14 0.43 -12.63 28.13
N LYS A 15 0.62 -13.91 27.84
CA LYS A 15 -0.44 -14.81 27.41
C LYS A 15 -0.78 -15.81 28.49
N LEU A 16 -2.06 -15.94 28.79
CA LEU A 16 -2.61 -16.95 29.70
C LEU A 16 -3.44 -18.00 28.94
N GLY A 17 -3.17 -19.28 29.20
CA GLY A 17 -3.98 -20.39 28.70
C GLY A 17 -5.24 -20.62 29.54
N THR A 18 -6.23 -21.33 28.97
CA THR A 18 -7.47 -21.68 29.68
C THR A 18 -7.21 -22.44 30.98
N SER A 19 -6.22 -23.33 31.03
CA SER A 19 -5.88 -24.10 32.24
C SER A 19 -5.28 -23.23 33.36
N SER A 20 -4.71 -22.07 33.03
CA SER A 20 -4.19 -21.11 34.00
C SER A 20 -5.28 -20.16 34.54
N ILE A 21 -6.43 -20.10 33.86
CA ILE A 21 -7.55 -19.20 34.20
C ILE A 21 -8.68 -19.98 34.87
N VAL A 22 -8.95 -21.21 34.44
CA VAL A 22 -10.11 -22.00 34.83
C VAL A 22 -9.69 -23.42 35.20
N HIS A 23 -10.22 -23.93 36.32
CA HIS A 23 -9.98 -25.29 36.78
C HIS A 23 -10.57 -26.34 35.82
N GLU A 24 -9.79 -27.39 35.48
CA GLU A 24 -10.14 -28.32 34.40
C GLU A 24 -11.44 -29.11 34.62
N LYS A 25 -11.77 -29.49 35.85
CA LYS A 25 -13.00 -30.24 36.16
C LYS A 25 -14.19 -29.39 36.59
N MET A 26 -13.96 -28.44 37.48
CA MET A 26 -15.02 -27.64 38.10
C MET A 26 -15.41 -26.41 37.29
N HIS A 27 -14.64 -26.06 36.25
CA HIS A 27 -14.78 -24.84 35.46
C HIS A 27 -14.76 -23.53 36.29
N GLN A 28 -14.31 -23.56 37.55
CA GLN A 28 -14.20 -22.38 38.40
C GLN A 28 -12.95 -21.57 38.06
N PRO A 29 -12.99 -20.23 38.12
CA PRO A 29 -11.82 -19.40 37.90
C PRO A 29 -10.76 -19.65 38.99
N LEU A 30 -9.50 -19.71 38.59
CA LEU A 30 -8.36 -19.89 39.49
C LEU A 30 -7.96 -18.54 40.09
N LEU A 31 -8.76 -18.02 41.02
CA LEU A 31 -8.61 -16.67 41.58
C LEU A 31 -7.21 -16.39 42.11
N SER A 32 -6.56 -17.34 42.79
CA SER A 32 -5.19 -17.16 43.29
C SER A 32 -4.19 -16.85 42.17
N THR A 33 -4.28 -17.58 41.05
CA THR A 33 -3.41 -17.38 39.89
C THR A 33 -3.72 -16.06 39.20
N LEU A 34 -5.01 -15.75 39.02
CA LEU A 34 -5.44 -14.50 38.38
C LEU A 34 -4.99 -13.28 39.18
N SER A 35 -5.21 -13.27 40.50
CA SER A 35 -4.75 -12.21 41.40
C SER A 35 -3.23 -12.03 41.34
N SER A 36 -2.46 -13.12 41.37
CA SER A 36 -1.00 -13.06 41.27
C SER A 36 -0.52 -12.49 39.93
N VAL A 37 -1.20 -12.81 38.82
CA VAL A 37 -0.93 -12.19 37.52
C VAL A 37 -1.27 -10.69 37.53
N VAL A 38 -2.42 -10.30 38.10
CA VAL A 38 -2.82 -8.90 38.21
C VAL A 38 -1.79 -8.09 39.01
N GLU A 39 -1.37 -8.59 40.17
CA GLU A 39 -0.32 -7.96 40.99
C GLU A 39 0.99 -7.81 40.21
N THR A 40 1.38 -8.85 39.47
CA THR A 40 2.57 -8.83 38.60
C THR A 40 2.44 -7.76 37.51
N VAL A 41 1.30 -7.69 36.82
CA VAL A 41 1.06 -6.71 35.75
C VAL A 41 1.08 -5.28 36.31
N VAL A 42 0.40 -5.04 37.43
CA VAL A 42 0.37 -3.72 38.06
C VAL A 42 1.76 -3.32 38.56
N HIS A 43 2.54 -4.26 39.09
CA HIS A 43 3.92 -3.96 39.48
C HIS A 43 4.80 -3.62 38.27
N LEU A 44 4.71 -4.37 37.16
CA LEU A 44 5.41 -4.03 35.91
C LEU A 44 5.01 -2.62 35.41
N ARG A 45 3.72 -2.30 35.46
CA ARG A 45 3.20 -0.95 35.09
C ARG A 45 3.78 0.13 36.00
N SER A 46 3.87 -0.11 37.31
CA SER A 46 4.46 0.83 38.27
C SER A 46 5.95 1.11 38.02
N GLN A 47 6.65 0.16 37.39
CA GLN A 47 8.04 0.32 36.96
C GLN A 47 8.18 1.04 35.60
N GLY A 48 7.06 1.40 34.96
CA GLY A 48 6.99 2.12 33.70
C GLY A 48 6.78 1.24 32.46
N HIS A 49 6.73 -0.09 32.61
CA HIS A 49 6.55 -1.00 31.47
C HIS A 49 5.17 -0.84 30.82
N ARG A 50 5.09 -1.08 29.50
CA ARG A 50 3.82 -1.17 28.76
C ARG A 50 3.41 -2.64 28.72
N VAL A 51 2.20 -2.98 29.18
CA VAL A 51 1.79 -4.39 29.32
C VAL A 51 0.46 -4.64 28.62
N VAL A 52 0.40 -5.70 27.82
CA VAL A 52 -0.81 -6.23 27.18
C VAL A 52 -1.04 -7.66 27.67
N LEU A 53 -2.28 -7.98 28.04
CA LEU A 53 -2.66 -9.33 28.48
C LEU A 53 -3.49 -10.02 27.40
N VAL A 54 -3.09 -11.21 26.98
CA VAL A 54 -3.84 -12.05 26.04
C VAL A 54 -4.46 -13.20 26.83
N SER A 55 -5.78 -13.17 26.98
CA SER A 55 -6.50 -14.02 27.93
C SER A 55 -7.39 -15.03 27.22
N SER A 56 -7.29 -16.30 27.60
CA SER A 56 -8.17 -17.37 27.12
C SER A 56 -9.33 -17.62 28.09
N GLY A 57 -10.05 -18.72 27.92
CA GLY A 57 -10.95 -19.23 28.97
C GLY A 57 -12.39 -18.72 28.93
N ALA A 58 -12.78 -17.89 27.96
CA ALA A 58 -14.16 -17.44 27.76
C ALA A 58 -15.15 -18.62 27.75
N ILE A 59 -14.90 -19.64 26.92
CA ILE A 59 -15.75 -20.85 26.87
C ILE A 59 -15.77 -21.58 28.23
N GLY A 60 -14.65 -21.65 28.94
CA GLY A 60 -14.57 -22.31 30.26
C GLY A 60 -15.43 -21.60 31.30
N VAL A 61 -15.37 -20.27 31.35
CA VAL A 61 -16.23 -19.44 32.20
C VAL A 61 -17.71 -19.58 31.77
N GLY A 62 -17.98 -19.67 30.47
CA GLY A 62 -19.33 -19.91 29.94
C GLY A 62 -19.91 -21.26 30.37
N LEU A 63 -19.10 -22.32 30.33
CA LEU A 63 -19.50 -23.66 30.78
C LEU A 63 -19.94 -23.65 32.25
N GLN A 64 -19.14 -23.01 33.11
CA GLN A 64 -19.48 -22.85 34.51
C GLN A 64 -20.77 -22.04 34.69
N ARG A 65 -20.89 -20.90 34.00
CA ARG A 65 -22.02 -19.99 34.12
C ARG A 65 -23.35 -20.66 33.76
N MET A 66 -23.30 -21.55 32.77
CA MET A 66 -24.46 -22.27 32.25
C MET A 66 -24.65 -23.67 32.86
N ASN A 67 -23.81 -24.06 33.84
CA ASN A 67 -23.81 -25.40 34.43
C ASN A 67 -23.73 -26.52 33.38
N ILE A 68 -22.96 -26.32 32.31
CA ILE A 68 -22.76 -27.32 31.26
C ILE A 68 -21.51 -28.14 31.58
N PRO A 69 -21.59 -29.48 31.63
CA PRO A 69 -20.51 -30.33 32.14
C PRO A 69 -19.35 -30.50 31.16
N SER A 70 -19.56 -30.28 29.86
CA SER A 70 -18.52 -30.50 28.85
C SER A 70 -18.69 -29.56 27.66
N ARG A 71 -17.56 -29.21 27.03
CA ARG A 71 -17.51 -28.34 25.85
C ARG A 71 -18.42 -28.87 24.71
N PRO A 72 -19.32 -28.05 24.13
CA PRO A 72 -20.17 -28.45 23.01
C PRO A 72 -19.35 -28.86 21.79
N LYS A 73 -19.88 -29.81 21.01
CA LYS A 73 -19.28 -30.23 19.73
C LYS A 73 -19.59 -29.25 18.60
N SER A 74 -20.82 -28.74 18.56
CA SER A 74 -21.29 -27.76 17.58
C SER A 74 -20.55 -26.43 17.70
N LEU A 75 -20.21 -25.81 16.56
CA LEU A 75 -19.61 -24.48 16.51
C LEU A 75 -20.50 -23.44 17.21
N SER A 76 -21.78 -23.37 16.84
CA SER A 76 -22.76 -22.45 17.44
C SER A 76 -22.83 -22.55 18.96
N GLY A 77 -22.80 -23.77 19.51
CA GLY A 77 -22.74 -23.98 20.96
C GLY A 77 -21.45 -23.45 21.60
N LYS A 78 -20.30 -23.55 20.92
CA LYS A 78 -19.04 -22.95 21.41
C LYS A 78 -19.10 -21.42 21.35
N GLN A 79 -19.61 -20.85 20.26
CA GLN A 79 -19.75 -19.41 20.08
C GLN A 79 -20.70 -18.81 21.13
N ALA A 80 -21.84 -19.45 21.39
CA ALA A 80 -22.78 -19.02 22.41
C ALA A 80 -22.15 -19.03 23.82
N LEU A 81 -21.41 -20.08 24.17
CA LEU A 81 -20.70 -20.14 25.45
C LEU A 81 -19.55 -19.15 25.56
N ALA A 82 -18.84 -18.90 24.46
CA ALA A 82 -17.80 -17.87 24.42
C ALA A 82 -18.40 -16.48 24.63
N ALA A 83 -19.52 -16.15 23.98
CA ALA A 83 -20.22 -14.88 24.17
C ALA A 83 -20.68 -14.68 25.63
N ILE A 84 -21.31 -15.70 26.23
CA ILE A 84 -21.74 -15.67 27.65
C ILE A 84 -20.54 -15.53 28.58
N GLY A 85 -19.50 -16.34 28.35
CA GLY A 85 -18.34 -16.40 29.22
C GLY A 85 -17.39 -15.21 29.08
N GLN A 86 -17.28 -14.60 27.90
CA GLN A 86 -16.44 -13.43 27.65
C GLN A 86 -16.90 -12.23 28.47
N GLY A 87 -18.21 -11.98 28.56
CA GLY A 87 -18.76 -10.92 29.41
C GLY A 87 -18.43 -11.12 30.89
N ARG A 88 -18.45 -12.37 31.37
CA ARG A 88 -18.07 -12.68 32.76
C ARG A 88 -16.55 -12.65 32.98
N LEU A 89 -15.77 -13.08 32.01
CA LEU A 89 -14.32 -13.09 32.06
C LEU A 89 -13.76 -11.67 32.12
N ILE A 90 -14.27 -10.76 31.28
CA ILE A 90 -13.82 -9.36 31.33
C ILE A 90 -14.23 -8.66 32.62
N ALA A 91 -15.44 -8.92 33.13
CA ALA A 91 -15.86 -8.40 34.43
C ALA A 91 -14.96 -8.90 35.57
N LEU A 92 -14.56 -10.18 35.54
CA LEU A 92 -13.62 -10.72 36.52
C LEU A 92 -12.25 -10.04 36.43
N TRP A 93 -11.74 -9.78 35.24
CA TRP A 93 -10.50 -9.00 35.07
C TRP A 93 -10.66 -7.58 35.58
N ASP A 94 -11.76 -6.91 35.24
CA ASP A 94 -12.06 -5.53 35.65
C ASP A 94 -12.14 -5.41 37.18
N ASP A 95 -12.85 -6.34 37.83
CA ASP A 95 -12.95 -6.40 39.30
C ASP A 95 -11.55 -6.57 39.94
N LEU A 96 -10.74 -7.51 39.45
CA LEU A 96 -9.41 -7.79 40.02
C LEU A 96 -8.42 -6.63 39.81
N PHE A 97 -8.38 -6.05 38.61
CA PHE A 97 -7.52 -4.90 38.32
C PHE A 97 -8.02 -3.62 39.01
N GLY A 98 -9.34 -3.46 39.13
CA GLY A 98 -9.99 -2.32 39.78
C GLY A 98 -9.65 -2.20 41.26
N HIS A 99 -9.44 -3.33 41.96
CA HIS A 99 -8.93 -3.33 43.34
C HIS A 99 -7.54 -2.68 43.49
N LEU A 100 -6.76 -2.58 42.40
CA LEU A 100 -5.45 -1.94 42.36
C LEU A 100 -5.45 -0.63 41.54
N GLU A 101 -6.64 -0.07 41.27
CA GLU A 101 -6.83 1.19 40.52
C GLU A 101 -6.19 1.18 39.11
N GLN A 102 -6.02 0.01 38.50
CA GLN A 102 -5.46 -0.12 37.16
C GLN A 102 -6.59 -0.26 36.13
N PRO A 103 -6.83 0.75 35.27
CA PRO A 103 -7.84 0.63 34.22
C PRO A 103 -7.45 -0.42 33.18
N ILE A 104 -8.44 -1.17 32.71
CA ILE A 104 -8.30 -2.14 31.62
C ILE A 104 -9.18 -1.77 30.43
N ALA A 105 -8.88 -2.31 29.25
CA ALA A 105 -9.73 -2.20 28.07
C ALA A 105 -9.88 -3.55 27.38
N GLN A 106 -11.10 -3.92 27.03
CA GLN A 106 -11.36 -5.12 26.26
C GLN A 106 -11.01 -4.90 24.79
N VAL A 107 -10.26 -5.83 24.19
CA VAL A 107 -10.00 -5.86 22.76
C VAL A 107 -10.35 -7.25 22.22
N LEU A 108 -11.29 -7.30 21.28
CA LEU A 108 -11.69 -8.53 20.61
C LEU A 108 -11.28 -8.48 19.15
N LEU A 109 -10.49 -9.45 18.71
CA LEU A 109 -10.00 -9.51 17.32
C LEU A 109 -10.32 -10.86 16.70
N THR A 110 -10.58 -10.86 15.41
CA THR A 110 -10.64 -12.07 14.58
C THR A 110 -9.43 -12.12 13.66
N ARG A 111 -9.12 -13.29 13.10
CA ARG A 111 -8.15 -13.36 11.99
C ARG A 111 -8.52 -12.47 10.81
N GLY A 112 -9.81 -12.28 10.52
CA GLY A 112 -10.26 -11.39 9.45
C GLY A 112 -9.90 -9.93 9.69
N ASP A 113 -9.96 -9.47 10.95
CA ASP A 113 -9.54 -8.12 11.32
C ASP A 113 -8.03 -7.94 11.15
N ILE A 114 -7.28 -8.98 11.43
CA ILE A 114 -5.84 -8.95 11.32
C ILE A 114 -5.38 -9.10 9.86
N ALA A 115 -6.07 -9.91 9.06
CA ALA A 115 -5.74 -10.19 7.66
C ALA A 115 -6.07 -9.02 6.71
N ASP A 116 -6.92 -8.09 7.13
CA ASP A 116 -7.20 -6.86 6.39
C ASP A 116 -6.26 -5.74 6.83
N ARG A 117 -5.58 -5.10 5.89
CA ARG A 117 -4.53 -4.11 6.20
C ARG A 117 -5.08 -2.90 6.95
N THR A 118 -6.27 -2.43 6.58
CA THR A 118 -6.90 -1.26 7.18
C THR A 118 -7.35 -1.57 8.60
N ARG A 119 -8.04 -2.69 8.81
CA ARG A 119 -8.45 -3.16 10.15
C ARG A 119 -7.25 -3.46 11.05
N TYR A 120 -6.18 -4.03 10.49
CA TYR A 120 -4.91 -4.24 11.19
C TYR A 120 -4.32 -2.91 11.70
N LEU A 121 -4.21 -1.90 10.83
CA LEU A 121 -3.69 -0.58 11.21
C LEU A 121 -4.56 0.11 12.26
N ASN A 122 -5.89 -0.03 12.15
CA ASN A 122 -6.81 0.49 13.14
C ASN A 122 -6.58 -0.17 14.51
N ALA A 123 -6.44 -1.50 14.56
CA ALA A 123 -6.13 -2.20 15.80
C ALA A 123 -4.79 -1.74 16.41
N VAL A 124 -3.75 -1.58 15.60
CA VAL A 124 -2.42 -1.07 16.04
C VAL A 124 -2.54 0.33 16.64
N ASN A 125 -3.28 1.23 15.99
CA ASN A 125 -3.52 2.59 16.50
C ASN A 125 -4.26 2.56 17.84
N THR A 126 -5.30 1.74 17.97
CA THR A 126 -6.04 1.56 19.23
C THR A 126 -5.12 1.03 20.34
N PHE A 127 -4.29 0.02 20.07
CA PHE A 127 -3.34 -0.49 21.08
C PHE A 127 -2.36 0.59 21.53
N ASN A 128 -1.83 1.38 20.60
CA ASN A 128 -0.89 2.44 20.94
C ASN A 128 -1.52 3.51 21.82
N GLU A 129 -2.76 3.90 21.53
CA GLU A 129 -3.49 4.89 22.33
C GLU A 129 -3.88 4.34 23.71
N LEU A 130 -4.36 3.10 23.80
CA LEU A 130 -4.65 2.47 25.10
C LEU A 130 -3.41 2.43 26.00
N LEU A 131 -2.26 2.07 25.42
CA LEU A 131 -1.00 2.00 26.15
C LEU A 131 -0.46 3.40 26.50
N SER A 132 -0.73 4.44 25.70
CA SER A 132 -0.33 5.83 26.01
C SER A 132 -1.15 6.41 27.16
N MET A 133 -2.44 6.06 27.24
CA MET A 133 -3.34 6.38 28.37
C MET A 133 -3.02 5.57 29.63
N GLY A 134 -2.10 4.61 29.54
CA GLY A 134 -1.69 3.77 30.66
C GLY A 134 -2.67 2.68 31.07
N VAL A 135 -3.64 2.39 30.19
CA VAL A 135 -4.61 1.30 30.30
C VAL A 135 -3.92 -0.03 29.95
N VAL A 136 -4.33 -1.12 30.59
CA VAL A 136 -3.88 -2.48 30.24
C VAL A 136 -4.90 -3.13 29.29
N PRO A 137 -4.56 -3.34 28.00
CA PRO A 137 -5.46 -4.03 27.08
C PRO A 137 -5.56 -5.52 27.41
N ILE A 138 -6.80 -6.02 27.51
CA ILE A 138 -7.13 -7.43 27.67
C ILE A 138 -7.65 -7.95 26.33
N VAL A 139 -6.79 -8.67 25.62
CA VAL A 139 -7.01 -9.16 24.26
C VAL A 139 -7.54 -10.59 24.31
N ASN A 140 -8.58 -10.87 23.54
CA ASN A 140 -9.05 -12.23 23.28
C ASN A 140 -9.55 -12.35 21.84
N GLU A 141 -9.64 -13.59 21.34
CA GLU A 141 -10.29 -13.85 20.06
C GLU A 141 -11.80 -13.56 20.15
N ASN A 142 -12.36 -12.95 19.10
CA ASN A 142 -13.81 -12.77 19.00
C ASN A 142 -14.49 -14.07 18.54
N ASP A 143 -14.55 -15.05 19.45
CA ASP A 143 -15.13 -16.37 19.22
C ASP A 143 -16.57 -16.32 18.68
N THR A 144 -17.34 -15.26 18.97
CA THR A 144 -18.75 -15.12 18.55
C THR A 144 -18.91 -15.09 17.04
N VAL A 145 -17.97 -14.45 16.33
CA VAL A 145 -18.01 -14.22 14.89
C VAL A 145 -16.87 -14.92 14.15
N SER A 146 -15.95 -15.57 14.86
CA SER A 146 -14.89 -16.39 14.27
C SER A 146 -15.51 -17.65 13.63
N VAL A 147 -15.32 -17.82 12.32
CA VAL A 147 -15.66 -19.05 11.60
C VAL A 147 -14.48 -20.03 11.72
N SER A 148 -14.76 -21.30 11.96
CA SER A 148 -13.76 -22.32 12.32
C SER A 148 -12.91 -22.80 11.13
N GLU A 149 -12.23 -21.88 10.46
CA GLU A 149 -11.38 -22.14 9.30
C GLU A 149 -9.92 -22.31 9.73
N ILE A 150 -9.68 -23.40 10.49
CA ILE A 150 -8.41 -24.16 10.64
C ILE A 150 -7.81 -24.16 12.06
N LYS A 151 -7.88 -25.36 12.66
CA LYS A 151 -7.12 -25.81 13.84
C LYS A 151 -5.64 -25.44 13.73
N PHE A 152 -5.22 -24.36 14.40
CA PHE A 152 -3.92 -24.18 15.06
C PHE A 152 -4.03 -22.94 15.98
N GLY A 153 -4.08 -23.16 17.31
CA GLY A 153 -3.51 -22.24 18.31
C GLY A 153 -4.19 -20.94 18.74
N ASP A 154 -5.50 -20.73 18.58
CA ASP A 154 -6.32 -19.52 18.89
C ASP A 154 -5.56 -18.37 19.58
N ASN A 155 -5.31 -18.46 20.89
CA ASN A 155 -4.70 -17.35 21.63
C ASN A 155 -3.17 -17.39 21.76
N ASP A 156 -2.50 -18.53 21.52
CA ASP A 156 -1.03 -18.56 21.46
C ASP A 156 -0.57 -17.77 20.22
N THR A 157 -1.17 -18.04 19.06
CA THR A 157 -0.89 -17.33 17.81
C THR A 157 -1.36 -15.88 17.87
N LEU A 158 -2.54 -15.61 18.43
CA LEU A 158 -2.99 -14.24 18.64
C LEU A 158 -1.97 -13.44 19.47
N SER A 159 -1.41 -14.02 20.53
CA SER A 159 -0.41 -13.33 21.35
C SER A 159 0.89 -13.02 20.62
N ALA A 160 1.33 -13.91 19.73
CA ALA A 160 2.49 -13.66 18.88
C ALA A 160 2.22 -12.51 17.90
N ILE A 161 1.04 -12.49 17.29
CA ILE A 161 0.66 -11.41 16.37
C ILE A 161 0.49 -10.09 17.12
N THR A 162 -0.17 -10.08 18.28
CA THR A 162 -0.29 -8.89 19.13
C THR A 162 1.09 -8.36 19.53
N SER A 163 2.04 -9.25 19.86
CA SER A 163 3.42 -8.84 20.17
C SER A 163 4.12 -8.20 18.98
N SER A 164 3.85 -8.67 17.76
CA SER A 164 4.34 -8.05 16.53
C SER A 164 3.67 -6.70 16.26
N MET A 165 2.36 -6.56 16.46
CA MET A 165 1.59 -5.32 16.20
C MET A 165 2.09 -4.13 17.01
N ILE A 166 2.45 -4.38 18.28
CA ILE A 166 2.83 -3.32 19.22
C ILE A 166 4.36 -3.21 19.39
N HIS A 167 5.13 -3.93 18.57
CA HIS A 167 6.58 -4.04 18.67
C HIS A 167 7.06 -4.35 20.10
N ALA A 168 6.52 -5.42 20.68
CA ALA A 168 6.88 -5.84 22.04
C ALA A 168 8.34 -6.28 22.13
N ASP A 169 8.99 -6.00 23.26
CA ASP A 169 10.32 -6.53 23.57
C ASP A 169 10.24 -7.99 23.99
N TYR A 170 9.18 -8.33 24.74
CA TYR A 170 8.96 -9.65 25.31
C TYR A 170 7.54 -10.17 25.06
N LEU A 171 7.47 -11.47 24.73
CA LEU A 171 6.26 -12.27 24.77
C LEU A 171 6.42 -13.37 25.82
N PHE A 172 5.61 -13.36 26.88
CA PHE A 172 5.57 -14.40 27.90
C PHE A 172 4.38 -15.33 27.66
N LEU A 173 4.67 -16.58 27.32
CA LEU A 173 3.68 -17.66 27.23
C LEU A 173 3.62 -18.38 28.58
N LEU A 174 2.67 -17.99 29.43
CA LEU A 174 2.47 -18.61 30.74
C LEU A 174 1.74 -19.95 30.57
N THR A 175 2.33 -21.01 31.12
CA THR A 175 1.83 -22.40 30.96
C THR A 175 1.85 -23.18 32.27
N ASP A 176 1.41 -24.43 32.26
CA ASP A 176 1.36 -25.30 33.45
C ASP A 176 2.70 -25.97 33.78
N VAL A 177 3.71 -25.72 32.94
CA VAL A 177 5.10 -26.16 33.09
C VAL A 177 6.02 -24.94 33.08
N ASP A 178 7.22 -25.07 33.61
CA ASP A 178 8.17 -23.97 33.78
C ASP A 178 9.11 -23.77 32.57
N GLY A 179 9.00 -24.60 31.54
CA GLY A 179 9.70 -24.42 30.27
C GLY A 179 9.41 -25.54 29.28
N LEU A 180 10.17 -25.55 28.18
CA LEU A 180 10.21 -26.63 27.20
C LEU A 180 11.18 -27.72 27.68
N TYR A 181 10.80 -28.98 27.49
CA TYR A 181 11.60 -30.15 27.85
C TYR A 181 11.81 -31.06 26.62
N THR A 182 12.86 -31.87 26.63
CA THR A 182 13.16 -32.86 25.57
C THR A 182 12.03 -33.87 25.37
N SER A 183 11.37 -34.26 26.46
CA SER A 183 10.23 -35.17 26.53
C SER A 183 9.27 -34.71 27.63
N ASN A 184 8.10 -35.34 27.77
CA ASN A 184 7.13 -34.92 28.78
C ASN A 184 7.64 -35.25 30.20
N PRO A 185 7.97 -34.24 31.04
CA PRO A 185 8.59 -34.47 32.34
C PRO A 185 7.67 -35.18 33.35
N ARG A 186 6.35 -35.25 33.07
CA ARG A 186 5.40 -36.01 33.90
C ARG A 186 5.43 -37.51 33.60
N LYS A 187 6.00 -37.92 32.47
CA LYS A 187 6.04 -39.31 31.99
C LYS A 187 7.46 -39.86 31.87
N ASP A 188 8.43 -39.00 31.60
CA ASP A 188 9.83 -39.33 31.43
C ASP A 188 10.68 -38.59 32.50
N PRO A 189 11.23 -39.30 33.49
CA PRO A 189 12.07 -38.71 34.53
C PRO A 189 13.40 -38.14 34.01
N ASP A 190 13.88 -38.57 32.85
CA ASP A 190 15.14 -38.12 32.24
C ASP A 190 14.96 -36.88 31.34
N ALA A 191 13.74 -36.31 31.30
CA ALA A 191 13.41 -35.13 30.53
C ALA A 191 14.26 -33.92 30.97
N LYS A 192 15.09 -33.39 30.07
CA LYS A 192 15.93 -32.21 30.34
C LYS A 192 15.24 -30.94 29.86
N GLN A 193 15.30 -29.88 30.66
CA GLN A 193 14.79 -28.58 30.28
C GLN A 193 15.67 -27.96 29.19
N ILE A 194 15.03 -27.42 28.15
CA ILE A 194 15.68 -26.65 27.10
C ILE A 194 15.71 -25.20 27.55
N GLU A 195 16.88 -24.71 27.90
CA GLU A 195 17.04 -23.37 28.46
C GLU A 195 17.01 -22.25 27.40
N VAL A 196 17.68 -22.45 26.26
CA VAL A 196 17.85 -21.41 25.22
C VAL A 196 17.58 -22.02 23.86
N VAL A 197 16.73 -21.36 23.08
CA VAL A 197 16.40 -21.71 21.71
C VAL A 197 16.93 -20.62 20.78
N THR A 198 17.90 -20.97 19.93
CA THR A 198 18.43 -20.11 18.86
C THR A 198 17.85 -20.43 17.49
N SER A 199 17.38 -21.67 17.29
CA SER A 199 16.77 -22.12 16.05
C SER A 199 15.64 -23.09 16.34
N ILE A 200 14.45 -22.79 15.82
CA ILE A 200 13.23 -23.58 16.06
C ILE A 200 13.21 -24.85 15.20
N SER A 201 13.81 -24.82 14.00
CA SER A 201 13.95 -25.99 13.14
C SER A 201 14.77 -27.11 13.77
N ALA A 202 15.79 -26.76 14.56
CA ALA A 202 16.61 -27.72 15.30
C ALA A 202 15.87 -28.37 16.48
N ILE A 203 14.83 -27.71 17.01
CA ILE A 203 14.06 -28.20 18.17
C ILE A 203 12.86 -29.04 17.73
N ARG A 204 12.24 -28.71 16.59
CA ARG A 204 11.14 -29.52 16.03
C ARG A 204 11.53 -30.98 15.78
N SER A 205 12.81 -31.27 15.55
CA SER A 205 13.33 -32.64 15.41
C SER A 205 13.67 -33.34 16.75
N GLN A 206 13.76 -32.59 17.85
CA GLN A 206 14.21 -33.07 19.16
C GLN A 206 13.09 -33.18 20.20
N VAL A 207 11.95 -32.52 19.96
CA VAL A 207 10.80 -32.50 20.88
C VAL A 207 9.69 -33.40 20.35
N SER A 208 9.23 -34.35 21.16
CA SER A 208 8.07 -35.18 20.83
C SER A 208 6.78 -34.35 21.00
N THR A 209 6.24 -33.82 19.90
CA THR A 209 5.11 -32.88 19.88
C THR A 209 3.73 -33.56 19.96
N THR A 210 3.70 -34.89 20.10
CA THR A 210 2.49 -35.74 20.06
C THR A 210 1.73 -35.79 21.39
N THR A 211 1.63 -34.69 22.13
CA THR A 211 0.79 -34.62 23.35
C THR A 211 -0.41 -33.70 23.13
N LEU A 212 -1.58 -34.32 22.97
CA LEU A 212 -2.90 -33.69 22.92
C LEU A 212 -3.09 -32.75 24.13
N GLY A 213 -3.61 -31.54 23.86
CA GLY A 213 -3.90 -30.51 24.87
C GLY A 213 -4.88 -30.98 25.96
N SER A 214 -5.05 -30.16 27.01
CA SER A 214 -6.04 -30.42 28.08
C SER A 214 -7.45 -30.49 27.51
N SER A 215 -8.37 -31.16 28.22
CA SER A 215 -9.76 -31.38 27.77
C SER A 215 -10.54 -30.08 27.47
N LEU A 216 -10.06 -28.94 28.01
CA LEU A 216 -10.65 -27.60 27.84
C LEU A 216 -9.83 -26.66 26.95
N GLY A 217 -8.53 -26.90 26.77
CA GLY A 217 -7.63 -26.06 25.99
C GLY A 217 -7.49 -26.52 24.54
N THR A 218 -7.41 -25.57 23.59
CA THR A 218 -7.13 -25.87 22.17
C THR A 218 -5.63 -25.96 21.86
N GLY A 219 -4.74 -25.52 22.76
CA GLY A 219 -3.30 -25.35 22.51
C GLY A 219 -2.38 -26.27 23.30
N GLY A 220 -1.52 -27.01 22.60
CA GLY A 220 -0.47 -27.87 23.16
C GLY A 220 0.88 -27.16 23.29
N MET A 221 1.97 -27.92 23.40
CA MET A 221 3.33 -27.36 23.29
C MET A 221 3.67 -26.95 21.85
N GLU A 222 3.11 -27.65 20.85
CA GLU A 222 3.28 -27.32 19.43
C GLU A 222 2.80 -25.90 19.12
N THR A 223 1.62 -25.50 19.61
CA THR A 223 1.07 -24.16 19.36
C THR A 223 1.91 -23.06 20.00
N LYS A 224 2.59 -23.34 21.11
CA LYS A 224 3.52 -22.42 21.77
C LYS A 224 4.83 -22.28 21.01
N ILE A 225 5.34 -23.39 20.45
CA ILE A 225 6.53 -23.36 19.57
C ILE A 225 6.23 -22.56 18.30
N ILE A 226 5.04 -22.75 17.69
CA ILE A 226 4.59 -21.96 16.55
C ILE A 226 4.48 -20.47 16.92
N ALA A 227 3.86 -20.14 18.04
CA ALA A 227 3.77 -18.74 18.50
C ALA A 227 5.15 -18.12 18.73
N ALA A 228 6.08 -18.87 19.34
CA ALA A 228 7.46 -18.44 19.52
C ALA A 228 8.20 -18.24 18.19
N GLU A 229 7.91 -19.06 17.17
CA GLU A 229 8.45 -18.88 15.81
C GLU A 229 8.01 -17.56 15.19
N ILE A 230 6.71 -17.27 15.26
CA ILE A 230 6.12 -16.04 14.73
C ILE A 230 6.74 -14.82 15.45
N ALA A 231 6.73 -14.83 16.78
CA ALA A 231 7.19 -13.71 17.59
C ALA A 231 8.72 -13.47 17.45
N THR A 232 9.54 -14.53 17.50
CA THR A 232 11.00 -14.38 17.32
C THR A 232 11.39 -13.96 15.90
N GLY A 233 10.63 -14.39 14.89
CA GLY A 233 10.78 -13.91 13.51
C GLY A 233 10.52 -12.41 13.38
N ALA A 234 9.58 -11.87 14.16
CA ALA A 234 9.28 -10.44 14.26
C ALA A 234 10.28 -9.65 15.15
N GLY A 235 11.28 -10.31 15.74
CA GLY A 235 12.27 -9.67 16.61
C GLY A 235 11.88 -9.62 18.10
N VAL A 236 10.80 -10.28 18.51
CA VAL A 236 10.33 -10.32 19.89
C VAL A 236 11.03 -11.44 20.67
N THR A 237 11.54 -11.15 21.86
CA THR A 237 12.09 -12.20 22.74
C THR A 237 10.95 -13.00 23.36
N THR A 238 10.84 -14.29 23.02
CA THR A 238 9.72 -15.12 23.52
C THR A 238 10.17 -16.02 24.66
N ILE A 239 9.38 -16.08 25.73
CA ILE A 239 9.69 -16.82 26.95
C ILE A 239 8.53 -17.77 27.28
N ILE A 240 8.86 -19.02 27.58
CA ILE A 240 7.92 -19.99 28.16
C ILE A 240 8.30 -20.17 29.63
N THR A 241 7.34 -19.91 30.53
CA THR A 241 7.51 -20.09 31.97
C THR A 241 6.17 -20.42 32.64
N SER A 242 6.21 -20.78 33.93
CA SER A 242 5.05 -21.27 34.68
C SER A 242 4.09 -20.14 35.03
N SER A 243 2.80 -20.38 34.78
CA SER A 243 1.69 -19.53 35.22
C SER A 243 1.47 -19.51 36.73
N LYS A 244 2.03 -20.48 37.47
CA LYS A 244 1.95 -20.52 38.94
C LYS A 244 2.85 -19.50 39.63
N HIS A 245 3.85 -18.99 38.91
CA HIS A 245 4.86 -18.08 39.42
C HIS A 245 5.05 -16.90 38.46
N PRO A 246 4.01 -16.08 38.20
CA PRO A 246 4.11 -14.94 37.29
C PRO A 246 5.15 -13.91 37.76
N GLU A 247 5.47 -13.85 39.05
CA GLU A 247 6.55 -13.04 39.63
C GLU A 247 7.93 -13.34 39.02
N ASN A 248 8.12 -14.51 38.42
CA ASN A 248 9.37 -14.83 37.72
C ASN A 248 9.64 -13.90 36.53
N ILE A 249 8.62 -13.24 35.98
CA ILE A 249 8.79 -12.28 34.87
C ILE A 249 9.83 -11.21 35.22
N PHE A 250 9.82 -10.69 36.45
CA PHE A 250 10.80 -9.69 36.91
C PHE A 250 12.23 -10.23 36.85
N GLY A 251 12.44 -11.38 37.49
CA GLY A 251 13.76 -12.01 37.55
C GLY A 251 14.29 -12.40 36.17
N ILE A 252 13.41 -12.79 35.24
CA ILE A 252 13.81 -13.14 33.87
C ILE A 252 14.25 -11.89 33.11
N ILE A 253 13.51 -10.78 33.20
CA ILE A 253 13.87 -9.50 32.56
C ILE A 253 15.20 -8.99 33.12
N GLU A 254 15.37 -8.99 34.44
CA GLU A 254 16.61 -8.56 35.10
C GLU A 254 17.81 -9.43 34.71
N TYR A 255 17.63 -10.76 34.71
CA TYR A 255 18.67 -11.70 34.29
C TYR A 255 19.15 -11.42 32.87
N HIS A 256 18.24 -11.29 31.89
CA HIS A 256 18.62 -11.03 30.50
C HIS A 256 19.18 -9.63 30.26
N ASN A 257 18.72 -8.63 31.02
CA ASN A 257 19.32 -7.29 30.98
C ASN A 257 20.76 -7.30 31.51
N SER A 258 21.06 -8.06 32.56
CA SER A 258 22.42 -8.20 33.10
C SER A 258 23.40 -8.82 32.08
N LEU A 259 22.94 -9.77 31.28
CA LEU A 259 23.74 -10.40 30.22
C LEU A 259 24.12 -9.41 29.11
N LYS A 260 23.22 -8.48 28.73
CA LYS A 260 23.48 -7.46 27.69
C LYS A 260 24.57 -6.45 28.10
N VAL A 261 24.64 -6.10 29.39
CA VAL A 261 25.63 -5.13 29.93
C VAL A 261 27.05 -5.71 29.95
N SER A 262 27.18 -7.04 30.13
CA SER A 262 28.47 -7.73 30.14
C SER A 262 29.16 -7.90 28.77
N SER A 263 28.46 -7.61 27.67
CA SER A 263 28.93 -7.86 26.28
C SER A 263 29.48 -6.63 25.52
N THR A 264 29.66 -5.48 26.16
CA THR A 264 30.19 -4.25 25.51
C THR A 264 31.74 -4.21 25.57
N PRO A 265 32.47 -4.15 24.43
CA PRO A 265 33.93 -3.97 24.45
C PRO A 265 34.27 -2.53 24.86
N GLY A 266 35.12 -2.37 25.88
CA GLY A 266 35.58 -1.05 26.34
C GLY A 266 36.43 -0.32 25.29
N THR A 267 36.11 0.95 25.06
CA THR A 267 36.89 1.89 24.25
C THR A 267 38.26 2.18 24.90
N PRO A 268 39.36 2.27 24.14
CA PRO A 268 40.66 2.65 24.70
C PRO A 268 40.67 4.16 25.04
N LEU A 269 41.06 4.49 26.26
CA LEU A 269 41.28 5.87 26.71
C LEU A 269 42.62 6.40 26.19
N GLU A 270 42.61 7.50 25.45
CA GLU A 270 43.80 8.30 25.15
C GLU A 270 44.33 9.04 26.40
N PRO A 271 45.65 9.24 26.52
CA PRO A 271 46.28 9.76 27.73
C PRO A 271 46.36 11.30 27.73
N LEU A 272 45.71 11.95 28.70
CA LEU A 272 45.93 13.36 29.01
C LEU A 272 46.78 13.53 30.28
N SER A 273 47.98 14.05 30.03
CA SER A 273 48.71 15.08 30.79
C SER A 273 48.95 14.89 32.29
N ARG A 274 50.23 14.69 32.59
CA ARG A 274 50.93 14.89 33.86
C ARG A 274 50.68 16.29 34.44
N THR A 275 50.38 16.37 35.73
CA THR A 275 50.98 17.38 36.61
C THR A 275 51.32 16.76 37.96
N SER A 276 52.53 17.08 38.40
CA SER A 276 53.29 16.56 39.53
C SER A 276 53.05 17.35 40.80
N SER A 277 53.06 16.68 41.97
CA SER A 277 53.85 17.10 43.15
C SER A 277 53.94 15.95 44.19
N PRO A 278 55.06 15.78 44.92
CA PRO A 278 55.38 14.57 45.69
C PRO A 278 55.42 14.80 47.23
N VAL A 279 55.87 13.77 47.97
CA VAL A 279 56.36 13.72 49.39
C VAL A 279 55.31 13.20 50.42
N HIS A 280 55.46 12.16 51.28
CA HIS A 280 56.57 11.38 51.89
C HIS A 280 56.11 9.95 52.40
N SER A 281 56.70 8.85 51.89
CA SER A 281 57.42 7.66 52.49
C SER A 281 56.90 6.83 53.76
N PRO A 282 57.50 5.66 54.14
CA PRO A 282 56.95 4.25 54.23
C PRO A 282 57.00 3.66 55.68
N PRO A 283 56.89 2.32 56.04
CA PRO A 283 56.89 1.05 55.26
C PRO A 283 55.81 -0.03 55.60
N THR A 284 55.73 -1.04 54.71
CA THR A 284 55.07 -2.37 54.76
C THR A 284 55.67 -3.33 55.81
N PRO A 285 55.11 -4.51 56.19
CA PRO A 285 54.27 -5.43 55.39
C PRO A 285 53.13 -6.19 56.14
N ASP A 286 52.10 -6.64 55.42
CA ASP A 286 51.74 -8.07 55.29
C ASP A 286 50.33 -8.29 54.71
N SER A 287 50.30 -9.30 53.85
CA SER A 287 49.22 -9.73 53.00
C SER A 287 47.98 -10.24 53.73
N TYR A 288 46.83 -9.59 53.51
CA TYR A 288 45.54 -10.27 53.46
C TYR A 288 44.77 -9.78 52.22
N ARG A 289 44.62 -10.69 51.25
CA ARG A 289 43.70 -10.55 50.12
C ARG A 289 42.29 -10.36 50.68
N SER A 290 41.70 -9.17 50.54
CA SER A 290 40.25 -9.05 50.44
C SER A 290 39.91 -8.88 48.96
N GLY A 291 39.41 -9.97 48.37
CA GLY A 291 38.90 -9.94 47.00
C GLY A 291 37.72 -8.98 46.92
N SER A 292 37.67 -8.20 45.84
CA SER A 292 36.45 -7.53 45.43
C SER A 292 35.32 -8.57 45.31
N PRO A 293 34.08 -8.25 45.72
CA PRO A 293 32.98 -9.15 45.44
C PRO A 293 32.76 -9.12 43.92
N HIS A 294 33.27 -10.13 43.22
CA HIS A 294 32.71 -10.54 41.95
C HIS A 294 31.20 -10.63 42.14
N ALA A 295 30.43 -9.76 41.48
CA ALA A 295 28.98 -9.81 41.48
C ALA A 295 28.56 -11.23 41.12
N ARG A 296 27.97 -11.95 42.07
CA ARG A 296 27.43 -13.28 41.82
C ARG A 296 26.45 -13.17 40.64
N PRO A 297 26.48 -14.07 39.65
CA PRO A 297 25.46 -14.13 38.62
C PRO A 297 24.10 -14.23 39.30
N LEU A 298 23.14 -13.38 38.90
CA LEU A 298 21.77 -13.49 39.38
C LEU A 298 21.28 -14.93 39.12
N PRO A 299 20.64 -15.59 40.11
CA PRO A 299 20.13 -16.94 39.91
C PRO A 299 19.09 -16.92 38.79
N ARG A 300 19.28 -17.78 37.78
CA ARG A 300 18.42 -17.86 36.60
C ARG A 300 17.05 -18.44 37.01
N PRO A 301 15.93 -17.70 36.86
CA PRO A 301 14.61 -18.27 37.11
C PRO A 301 14.29 -19.39 36.11
N PRO A 302 13.43 -20.36 36.43
CA PRO A 302 13.10 -21.45 35.52
C PRO A 302 12.29 -20.93 34.32
N HIS A 303 12.90 -20.98 33.14
CA HIS A 303 12.28 -20.57 31.87
C HIS A 303 13.06 -21.09 30.65
N THR A 304 12.33 -21.25 29.55
CA THR A 304 12.91 -21.38 28.21
C THR A 304 12.84 -20.03 27.51
N VAL A 305 13.97 -19.54 26.99
CA VAL A 305 14.02 -18.33 26.16
C VAL A 305 14.26 -18.67 24.69
N PHE A 306 13.46 -18.09 23.82
CA PHE A 306 13.66 -18.11 22.37
C PHE A 306 14.29 -16.77 21.97
N LYS A 307 15.51 -16.82 21.45
CA LYS A 307 16.24 -15.61 21.05
C LYS A 307 15.59 -15.00 19.81
N PRO A 308 15.41 -13.67 19.77
CA PRO A 308 14.90 -13.01 18.58
C PRO A 308 15.85 -13.20 17.40
N SER A 309 15.30 -13.20 16.18
CA SER A 309 16.10 -13.22 14.96
C SER A 309 17.07 -12.03 14.92
N SER A 310 18.34 -12.26 14.55
CA SER A 310 19.34 -11.19 14.38
C SER A 310 19.00 -10.24 13.23
N ILE A 311 18.08 -10.65 12.35
CA ILE A 311 17.54 -9.86 11.24
C ILE A 311 16.02 -10.04 11.30
N PRO A 312 15.31 -9.19 12.06
CA PRO A 312 13.86 -9.31 12.22
C PRO A 312 13.14 -9.02 10.89
N MET A 313 12.04 -9.74 10.64
CA MET A 313 11.21 -9.50 9.47
C MET A 313 10.51 -8.15 9.59
N ARG A 314 10.52 -7.33 8.52
CA ARG A 314 9.73 -6.09 8.45
C ARG A 314 8.24 -6.42 8.57
N ASP A 315 7.45 -5.55 9.18
CA ASP A 315 6.02 -5.77 9.52
C ASP A 315 5.19 -6.37 8.38
N LEU A 316 5.40 -5.91 7.14
CA LEU A 316 4.68 -6.41 5.97
C LEU A 316 4.97 -7.90 5.65
N LYS A 317 6.21 -8.35 5.85
CA LYS A 317 6.61 -9.76 5.64
C LYS A 317 6.18 -10.66 6.80
N SER A 318 6.23 -10.13 8.03
CA SER A 318 5.72 -10.82 9.23
C SER A 318 4.20 -11.05 9.13
N TRP A 319 3.46 -10.00 8.75
CA TRP A 319 2.02 -10.03 8.52
C TRP A 319 1.63 -11.03 7.42
N THR A 320 2.25 -10.96 6.25
CA THR A 320 1.92 -11.85 5.11
C THR A 320 2.26 -13.33 5.36
N SER A 321 3.36 -13.62 6.04
CA SER A 321 3.85 -15.00 6.27
C SER A 321 2.99 -15.77 7.29
N HIS A 322 2.49 -15.09 8.33
CA HIS A 322 1.92 -15.77 9.50
C HIS A 322 0.44 -15.49 9.77
N THR A 323 -0.15 -14.53 9.06
CA THR A 323 -1.44 -13.95 9.48
C THR A 323 -2.56 -14.11 8.46
N LEU A 324 -2.20 -14.30 7.19
CA LEU A 324 -3.18 -14.43 6.12
C LEU A 324 -3.59 -15.90 5.93
N TYR A 325 -4.90 -16.14 5.80
CA TYR A 325 -5.41 -17.44 5.40
C TYR A 325 -5.20 -17.61 3.89
N PRO A 326 -4.43 -18.62 3.45
CA PRO A 326 -4.26 -18.84 2.02
C PRO A 326 -5.54 -19.40 1.41
N ALA A 327 -6.16 -18.62 0.51
CA ALA A 327 -7.37 -18.99 -0.23
C ALA A 327 -7.11 -20.04 -1.33
N GLY A 328 -5.84 -20.35 -1.61
CA GLY A 328 -5.40 -21.46 -2.45
C GLY A 328 -3.88 -21.61 -2.46
N SER A 329 -3.35 -22.31 -3.46
CA SER A 329 -1.91 -22.59 -3.60
C SER A 329 -1.39 -22.23 -4.98
N VAL A 330 -0.14 -21.79 -5.06
CA VAL A 330 0.63 -21.56 -6.28
C VAL A 330 1.80 -22.55 -6.29
N ILE A 331 1.84 -23.40 -7.31
CA ILE A 331 2.89 -24.41 -7.51
C ILE A 331 4.05 -23.74 -8.26
N ILE A 332 5.27 -23.86 -7.74
CA ILE A 332 6.47 -23.25 -8.32
C ILE A 332 7.52 -24.29 -8.70
N ASP A 333 8.40 -23.92 -9.64
CA ASP A 333 9.53 -24.76 -10.05
C ASP A 333 10.72 -24.67 -9.09
N SER A 334 11.73 -25.52 -9.32
CA SER A 334 12.94 -25.57 -8.49
C SER A 334 13.79 -24.29 -8.60
N GLY A 335 13.76 -23.60 -9.73
CA GLY A 335 14.49 -22.34 -9.94
C GLY A 335 13.88 -21.20 -9.12
N ALA A 336 12.56 -21.06 -9.18
CA ALA A 336 11.78 -20.12 -8.39
C ALA A 336 11.93 -20.41 -6.90
N HIS A 337 11.92 -21.69 -6.49
CA HIS A 337 12.15 -22.08 -5.11
C HIS A 337 13.55 -21.66 -4.62
N HIS A 338 14.58 -21.87 -5.43
CA HIS A 338 15.96 -21.48 -5.12
C HIS A 338 16.18 -19.97 -5.06
N VAL A 339 15.45 -19.19 -5.88
CA VAL A 339 15.51 -17.73 -5.85
C VAL A 339 14.76 -17.18 -4.62
N LEU A 340 13.59 -17.74 -4.31
CA LEU A 340 12.79 -17.33 -3.15
C LEU A 340 13.44 -17.69 -1.81
N SER A 341 14.28 -18.72 -1.76
CA SER A 341 15.03 -19.08 -0.54
C SER A 341 16.19 -18.12 -0.24
N ARG A 342 16.62 -17.28 -1.20
CA ARG A 342 17.67 -16.28 -1.02
C ARG A 342 17.10 -14.95 -0.51
N ARG A 343 17.70 -14.37 0.53
CA ARG A 343 17.25 -13.10 1.12
C ARG A 343 17.36 -11.89 0.18
N GLU A 344 18.28 -11.92 -0.77
CA GLU A 344 18.55 -10.83 -1.73
C GLU A 344 17.48 -10.69 -2.83
N SER A 345 16.64 -11.70 -3.05
CA SER A 345 15.62 -11.70 -4.12
C SER A 345 14.39 -10.84 -3.83
N GLY A 346 14.33 -10.23 -2.64
CA GLY A 346 13.19 -9.41 -2.22
C GLY A 346 11.93 -10.21 -1.86
N GLY A 347 11.89 -11.53 -2.12
CA GLY A 347 10.74 -12.39 -1.87
C GLY A 347 9.63 -12.28 -2.93
N ARG A 348 9.96 -11.84 -4.15
CA ARG A 348 9.01 -11.72 -5.26
C ARG A 348 9.02 -13.01 -6.09
N LEU A 349 7.84 -13.58 -6.31
CA LEU A 349 7.64 -14.73 -7.21
C LEU A 349 7.22 -14.21 -8.59
N LEU A 350 7.98 -14.56 -9.62
CA LEU A 350 7.65 -14.22 -11.01
C LEU A 350 6.79 -15.31 -11.65
N ALA A 351 5.91 -14.92 -12.57
CA ALA A 351 5.02 -15.82 -13.30
C ALA A 351 5.78 -16.92 -14.06
N ALA A 352 6.99 -16.61 -14.56
CA ALA A 352 7.86 -17.55 -15.26
C ALA A 352 8.22 -18.79 -14.41
N GLY A 353 8.26 -18.63 -13.09
CA GLY A 353 8.57 -19.70 -12.15
C GLY A 353 7.36 -20.46 -11.61
N VAL A 354 6.15 -20.16 -12.11
CA VAL A 354 4.89 -20.78 -11.67
C VAL A 354 4.52 -21.92 -12.62
N LEU A 355 4.28 -23.11 -12.05
CA LEU A 355 3.88 -24.33 -12.75
C LEU A 355 2.36 -24.51 -12.77
N GLY A 356 1.67 -24.04 -11.73
CA GLY A 356 0.24 -24.29 -11.58
C GLY A 356 -0.38 -23.56 -10.40
N VAL A 357 -1.71 -23.66 -10.30
CA VAL A 357 -2.52 -23.04 -9.26
C VAL A 357 -3.51 -24.10 -8.76
N ILE A 358 -3.70 -24.19 -7.44
CA ILE A 358 -4.67 -25.08 -6.78
C ILE A 358 -5.67 -24.20 -6.04
N GLY A 359 -6.96 -24.41 -6.27
CA GLY A 359 -8.03 -23.63 -5.65
C GLY A 359 -8.33 -22.30 -6.35
N ALA A 360 -9.36 -21.60 -5.87
CA ALA A 360 -9.82 -20.33 -6.40
C ALA A 360 -9.57 -19.21 -5.40
N PHE A 361 -8.88 -18.15 -5.83
CA PHE A 361 -8.55 -17.00 -4.99
C PHE A 361 -8.46 -15.73 -5.83
N ALA A 362 -8.72 -14.58 -5.20
CA ALA A 362 -8.67 -13.25 -5.80
C ALA A 362 -7.29 -12.59 -5.63
N SER A 363 -7.05 -11.51 -6.38
CA SER A 363 -5.88 -10.64 -6.15
C SER A 363 -5.95 -10.03 -4.75
N GLY A 364 -4.80 -9.86 -4.10
CA GLY A 364 -4.66 -9.41 -2.72
C GLY A 364 -5.02 -10.47 -1.67
N GLN A 365 -5.43 -11.69 -2.06
CA GLN A 365 -5.60 -12.80 -1.12
C GLN A 365 -4.27 -13.54 -0.92
N ALA A 366 -4.07 -14.11 0.27
CA ALA A 366 -2.92 -14.96 0.49
C ALA A 366 -3.05 -16.29 -0.26
N VAL A 367 -1.89 -16.84 -0.57
CA VAL A 367 -1.74 -18.15 -1.20
C VAL A 367 -0.57 -18.90 -0.56
N ARG A 368 -0.68 -20.23 -0.51
CA ARG A 368 0.46 -21.11 -0.22
C ARG A 368 1.37 -21.14 -1.44
N ILE A 369 2.67 -21.06 -1.23
CA ILE A 369 3.67 -21.33 -2.25
C ILE A 369 4.14 -22.76 -2.05
N VAL A 370 3.96 -23.62 -3.06
CA VAL A 370 4.17 -25.06 -2.94
C VAL A 370 5.08 -25.61 -4.05
N VAL A 371 5.79 -26.70 -3.78
CA VAL A 371 6.59 -27.46 -4.77
C VAL A 371 6.06 -28.88 -4.90
N LEU A 372 6.28 -29.54 -6.05
CA LEU A 372 5.85 -30.93 -6.28
C LEU A 372 6.73 -31.94 -5.50
N LYS A 373 6.12 -32.97 -4.93
CA LYS A 373 6.83 -34.12 -4.35
C LYS A 373 7.46 -34.94 -5.47
N SER A 374 8.73 -35.30 -5.34
CA SER A 374 9.34 -36.28 -6.25
C SER A 374 8.70 -37.66 -6.03
N PRO A 375 8.36 -38.41 -7.09
CA PRO A 375 7.88 -39.78 -6.93
C PRO A 375 9.00 -40.63 -6.32
N SER A 376 8.68 -41.32 -5.21
CA SER A 376 9.55 -42.33 -4.62
C SER A 376 9.83 -43.44 -5.65
N PRO A 377 11.09 -43.87 -5.85
CA PRO A 377 11.40 -44.90 -6.82
C PRO A 377 10.76 -46.23 -6.37
N ALA A 378 9.83 -46.75 -7.17
CA ALA A 378 9.37 -48.12 -7.05
C ALA A 378 10.52 -49.07 -7.39
N ALA A 379 10.67 -50.11 -6.58
CA ALA A 379 11.76 -51.07 -6.62
C ALA A 379 11.98 -51.69 -8.01
N SER A 380 13.16 -51.47 -8.58
CA SER A 380 13.77 -52.35 -9.57
C SER A 380 15.10 -52.84 -8.99
N GLN A 381 15.14 -54.14 -8.70
CA GLN A 381 16.35 -54.90 -8.43
C GLN A 381 17.17 -54.95 -9.73
N ASP A 382 18.39 -54.41 -9.72
CA ASP A 382 19.63 -55.17 -9.99
C ASP A 382 20.83 -54.24 -10.25
N ASP A 383 21.96 -54.71 -9.75
CA ASP A 383 23.37 -54.30 -9.87
C ASP A 383 23.97 -53.16 -9.00
N PRO A 384 25.10 -53.44 -8.30
CA PRO A 384 25.69 -52.53 -7.33
C PRO A 384 26.92 -51.80 -7.89
N GLU A 385 26.89 -50.47 -7.95
CA GLU A 385 28.08 -49.62 -7.79
C GLU A 385 27.68 -48.13 -7.70
N GLN A 386 27.50 -47.60 -6.47
CA GLN A 386 27.31 -46.16 -6.25
C GLN A 386 27.85 -45.70 -4.89
N SER A 387 28.84 -44.81 -4.93
CA SER A 387 29.06 -43.79 -3.90
C SER A 387 29.53 -42.48 -4.54
N SER A 388 28.60 -41.57 -4.86
CA SER A 388 28.76 -40.11 -4.71
C SER A 388 27.41 -39.42 -4.92
N LEU A 389 26.91 -38.83 -3.83
CA LEU A 389 25.64 -38.11 -3.76
C LEU A 389 25.81 -36.69 -4.34
N ALA A 390 25.26 -36.46 -5.52
CA ALA A 390 24.94 -35.13 -6.02
C ALA A 390 23.50 -35.11 -6.59
N SER A 391 22.72 -34.17 -6.09
CA SER A 391 21.33 -33.84 -6.38
C SER A 391 20.91 -33.98 -7.86
N SER A 392 19.99 -34.91 -8.13
CA SER A 392 19.27 -35.04 -9.40
C SER A 392 17.94 -34.29 -9.35
N PHE A 393 17.97 -32.97 -9.56
CA PHE A 393 16.80 -32.20 -9.98
C PHE A 393 16.85 -32.02 -11.50
N THR A 394 15.75 -32.33 -12.20
CA THR A 394 15.64 -32.14 -13.65
C THR A 394 15.74 -30.67 -14.00
N SER A 395 16.87 -30.28 -14.61
CA SER A 395 17.07 -28.97 -15.21
C SER A 395 16.21 -28.83 -16.47
N THR A 396 15.23 -27.93 -16.44
CA THR A 396 14.49 -27.52 -17.64
C THR A 396 14.99 -26.17 -18.14
N ARG A 397 15.50 -26.14 -19.38
CA ARG A 397 15.75 -24.89 -20.12
C ARG A 397 14.42 -24.35 -20.66
N PRO A 398 14.24 -23.01 -20.77
CA PRO A 398 13.10 -22.46 -21.48
C PRO A 398 13.18 -22.89 -22.96
N SER A 399 12.14 -23.57 -23.43
CA SER A 399 11.98 -23.95 -24.84
C SER A 399 10.98 -23.00 -25.48
N THR A 400 11.48 -22.00 -26.20
CA THR A 400 10.68 -21.12 -27.05
C THR A 400 10.85 -21.56 -28.51
N PRO A 401 9.79 -21.76 -29.30
CA PRO A 401 9.92 -21.95 -30.74
C PRO A 401 10.41 -20.65 -31.39
N ALA A 402 11.45 -20.72 -32.21
CA ALA A 402 11.94 -19.59 -33.00
C ALA A 402 11.02 -19.36 -34.20
N ILE A 403 10.33 -18.21 -34.25
CA ILE A 403 9.66 -17.73 -35.45
C ILE A 403 10.61 -16.73 -36.12
N LEU A 404 11.02 -17.03 -37.35
CA LEU A 404 11.89 -16.18 -38.17
C LEU A 404 11.15 -14.90 -38.59
N ALA A 405 11.81 -13.77 -38.47
CA ALA A 405 11.31 -12.46 -38.86
C ALA A 405 10.99 -12.40 -40.37
N ALA A 406 9.77 -11.99 -40.71
CA ALA A 406 9.45 -11.56 -42.06
C ALA A 406 10.14 -10.21 -42.32
N SER A 407 10.97 -10.18 -43.36
CA SER A 407 11.71 -9.01 -43.86
C SER A 407 10.79 -7.84 -44.15
N SER A 408 11.07 -6.68 -43.53
CA SER A 408 10.46 -5.39 -43.85
C SER A 408 10.89 -4.91 -45.23
N MET A 409 9.98 -4.92 -46.20
CA MET A 409 10.13 -4.18 -47.46
C MET A 409 9.65 -2.74 -47.25
N SER A 410 10.59 -1.80 -47.23
CA SER A 410 10.34 -0.37 -47.38
C SER A 410 9.77 -0.08 -48.77
N SER A 411 8.80 0.83 -48.89
CA SER A 411 8.54 1.51 -50.16
C SER A 411 8.23 2.99 -49.97
N SER A 412 8.98 3.82 -50.70
CA SER A 412 8.74 5.23 -50.98
C SER A 412 8.30 5.37 -52.45
N ILE A 413 7.54 6.42 -52.73
CA ILE A 413 6.81 6.73 -53.97
C ILE A 413 7.72 7.10 -55.16
N ALA A 414 7.42 6.62 -56.38
CA ALA A 414 7.11 7.40 -57.61
C ALA A 414 7.33 6.67 -58.96
N SER A 415 6.36 6.84 -59.89
CA SER A 415 6.46 6.96 -61.38
C SER A 415 5.85 5.87 -62.31
N LEU A 416 4.71 6.25 -62.92
CA LEU A 416 4.17 6.10 -64.31
C LEU A 416 4.30 4.80 -65.17
N GLU A 417 3.12 4.19 -65.44
CA GLU A 417 2.54 3.58 -66.69
C GLU A 417 3.21 2.41 -67.49
N PRO A 418 2.50 1.66 -68.39
CA PRO A 418 1.13 1.09 -68.33
C PRO A 418 1.02 -0.39 -68.86
N LEU A 419 -0.18 -1.00 -68.72
CA LEU A 419 -0.73 -2.19 -69.44
C LEU A 419 -0.14 -3.60 -69.21
N SER A 420 -0.93 -4.52 -68.61
CA SER A 420 -1.59 -5.63 -69.34
C SER A 420 -2.25 -6.67 -68.40
N ARG A 421 -3.32 -7.27 -68.92
CA ARG A 421 -4.29 -8.17 -68.27
C ARG A 421 -3.69 -9.48 -67.78
N SER A 422 -4.12 -9.99 -66.62
CA SER A 422 -4.79 -11.30 -66.53
C SER A 422 -5.28 -11.62 -65.11
N SER A 423 -6.40 -12.32 -65.07
CA SER A 423 -7.23 -12.76 -63.95
C SER A 423 -6.61 -13.85 -63.10
N SER A 424 -6.77 -13.79 -61.76
CA SER A 424 -7.34 -14.90 -60.97
C SER A 424 -7.47 -14.54 -59.49
N SER A 425 -8.56 -15.02 -58.90
CA SER A 425 -9.05 -14.86 -57.54
C SER A 425 -8.12 -15.48 -56.47
N ALA A 426 -7.82 -14.73 -55.40
CA ALA A 426 -7.18 -15.24 -54.19
C ALA A 426 -8.04 -14.94 -52.95
N ALA A 427 -8.21 -15.98 -52.12
CA ALA A 427 -9.09 -16.09 -50.98
C ALA A 427 -8.57 -15.38 -49.71
N LEU A 428 -9.49 -15.10 -48.79
CA LEU A 428 -9.29 -14.53 -47.44
C LEU A 428 -8.22 -15.27 -46.63
N SER A 429 -7.28 -14.52 -46.05
CA SER A 429 -6.35 -14.96 -45.00
C SER A 429 -6.84 -14.51 -43.62
N THR A 430 -6.89 -15.45 -42.67
CA THR A 430 -7.40 -15.34 -41.29
C THR A 430 -6.37 -14.75 -40.31
N LYS A 431 -6.87 -14.12 -39.23
CA LYS A 431 -6.10 -13.37 -38.23
C LYS A 431 -5.17 -14.23 -37.35
N PRO A 432 -4.11 -13.66 -36.74
CA PRO A 432 -3.09 -14.37 -35.94
C PRO A 432 -3.58 -14.94 -34.59
N GLU A 433 -4.84 -14.70 -34.24
CA GLU A 433 -5.44 -15.08 -32.95
C GLU A 433 -5.72 -16.60 -32.86
N ASP A 434 -5.89 -17.28 -34.00
CA ASP A 434 -6.27 -18.70 -34.06
C ASP A 434 -5.08 -19.69 -33.94
N GLU A 435 -3.82 -19.24 -34.10
CA GLU A 435 -2.65 -20.14 -34.05
C GLU A 435 -2.13 -20.40 -32.64
N VAL A 436 -2.30 -19.46 -31.69
CA VAL A 436 -1.80 -19.61 -30.31
C VAL A 436 -2.70 -20.53 -29.47
N LEU A 437 -4.01 -20.55 -29.76
CA LEU A 437 -4.98 -21.38 -29.06
C LEU A 437 -4.94 -22.88 -29.44
N ARG A 438 -4.33 -23.25 -30.57
CA ARG A 438 -4.32 -24.64 -31.08
C ARG A 438 -3.22 -25.55 -30.48
N ASN A 439 -2.25 -25.00 -29.75
CA ASN A 439 -1.08 -25.76 -29.25
C ASN A 439 -1.01 -25.97 -27.72
N MET A 440 -2.08 -25.72 -26.96
CA MET A 440 -2.09 -26.03 -25.52
C MET A 440 -2.32 -27.52 -25.26
N LYS A 441 -1.29 -28.23 -24.79
CA LYS A 441 -1.44 -29.59 -24.21
C LYS A 441 -2.38 -29.53 -22.99
N PRO A 442 -3.20 -30.56 -22.74
CA PRO A 442 -4.08 -30.61 -21.57
C PRO A 442 -3.26 -30.45 -20.29
N GLN A 443 -3.68 -29.52 -19.42
CA GLN A 443 -2.95 -29.23 -18.20
C GLN A 443 -3.07 -30.40 -17.21
N PRO A 444 -1.98 -30.80 -16.53
CA PRO A 444 -2.05 -31.75 -15.45
C PRO A 444 -2.88 -31.19 -14.29
N VAL A 445 -3.82 -31.98 -13.80
CA VAL A 445 -4.60 -31.68 -12.59
C VAL A 445 -3.76 -32.12 -11.40
N TYR A 446 -3.36 -31.16 -10.56
CA TYR A 446 -2.57 -31.44 -9.36
C TYR A 446 -3.48 -31.46 -8.14
N ASP A 447 -3.36 -32.51 -7.32
CA ASP A 447 -4.13 -32.66 -6.08
C ASP A 447 -3.29 -32.27 -4.85
N ASP A 448 -3.93 -31.91 -3.74
CA ASP A 448 -3.24 -31.35 -2.55
C ASP A 448 -2.30 -32.39 -1.88
N ALA A 449 -2.44 -33.68 -2.22
CA ALA A 449 -1.59 -34.77 -1.75
C ALA A 449 -0.17 -34.76 -2.34
N ASP A 450 0.04 -34.12 -3.50
CA ASP A 450 1.27 -34.22 -4.30
C ASP A 450 2.24 -33.05 -4.09
N VAL A 451 1.92 -32.12 -3.19
CA VAL A 451 2.65 -30.86 -3.01
C VAL A 451 3.21 -30.69 -1.59
N VAL A 452 4.26 -29.88 -1.45
CA VAL A 452 4.88 -29.48 -0.18
C VAL A 452 4.91 -27.96 -0.08
N GLU A 453 4.41 -27.40 1.02
CA GLU A 453 4.43 -25.95 1.29
C GLU A 453 5.84 -25.46 1.61
N VAL A 454 6.29 -24.44 0.90
CA VAL A 454 7.63 -23.83 1.03
C VAL A 454 7.57 -22.35 1.43
N GLY A 455 6.39 -21.74 1.42
CA GLY A 455 6.18 -20.36 1.86
C GLY A 455 4.75 -19.89 1.68
N ARG A 456 4.49 -18.62 2.00
CA ARG A 456 3.20 -17.95 1.77
C ARG A 456 3.45 -16.56 1.21
N GLY A 457 2.49 -16.05 0.45
CA GLY A 457 2.56 -14.71 -0.13
C GLY A 457 1.19 -14.17 -0.51
N LEU A 458 1.13 -12.88 -0.79
CA LEU A 458 -0.05 -12.25 -1.37
C LEU A 458 -0.03 -12.46 -2.88
N ALA A 459 -1.15 -12.92 -3.44
CA ALA A 459 -1.30 -13.05 -4.87
C ALA A 459 -1.60 -11.69 -5.49
N ASN A 460 -0.72 -11.17 -6.35
CA ASN A 460 -0.98 -9.93 -7.10
C ASN A 460 -2.08 -10.11 -8.17
N TYR A 461 -2.34 -11.35 -8.57
CA TYR A 461 -3.35 -11.72 -9.58
C TYR A 461 -4.25 -12.83 -9.04
N ASN A 462 -5.50 -12.89 -9.51
CA ASN A 462 -6.42 -13.96 -9.12
C ASN A 462 -6.01 -15.32 -9.75
N SER A 463 -6.56 -16.43 -9.26
CA SER A 463 -6.18 -17.78 -9.70
C SER A 463 -6.39 -18.03 -11.20
N ALA A 464 -7.44 -17.44 -11.79
CA ALA A 464 -7.71 -17.53 -13.23
C ALA A 464 -6.69 -16.72 -14.05
N GLN A 465 -6.28 -15.55 -13.56
CA GLN A 465 -5.24 -14.73 -14.15
C GLN A 465 -3.88 -15.44 -14.06
N ILE A 466 -3.46 -15.90 -12.88
CA ILE A 466 -2.20 -16.66 -12.72
C ILE A 466 -2.18 -17.89 -13.63
N SER A 467 -3.32 -18.59 -13.78
CA SER A 467 -3.43 -19.74 -14.68
C SER A 467 -3.19 -19.39 -16.17
N LYS A 468 -3.44 -18.14 -16.57
CA LYS A 468 -3.17 -17.64 -17.93
C LYS A 468 -1.72 -17.20 -18.14
N ILE A 469 -1.05 -16.68 -17.09
CA ILE A 469 0.32 -16.14 -17.19
C ILE A 469 1.42 -17.08 -16.68
N LYS A 470 1.07 -18.21 -16.07
CA LYS A 470 2.04 -19.16 -15.53
C LYS A 470 3.05 -19.62 -16.59
N GLY A 471 4.32 -19.68 -16.21
CA GLY A 471 5.43 -20.06 -17.09
C GLY A 471 5.83 -19.00 -18.12
N LEU A 472 5.20 -17.82 -18.13
CA LEU A 472 5.50 -16.75 -19.09
C LEU A 472 6.41 -15.69 -18.48
N ASN A 473 7.19 -15.01 -19.34
CA ASN A 473 7.94 -13.82 -18.96
C ASN A 473 6.98 -12.66 -18.66
N SER A 474 7.36 -11.81 -17.70
CA SER A 474 6.58 -10.63 -17.29
C SER A 474 6.19 -9.72 -18.46
N SER A 475 7.01 -9.66 -19.51
CA SER A 475 6.75 -8.88 -20.73
C SER A 475 5.47 -9.27 -21.48
N TYR A 476 4.98 -10.51 -21.31
CA TYR A 476 3.77 -11.01 -21.99
C TYR A 476 2.50 -10.90 -21.13
N MET A 477 2.62 -10.60 -19.83
CA MET A 477 1.48 -10.54 -18.90
C MET A 477 0.45 -9.44 -19.24
N PRO A 478 0.85 -8.22 -19.67
CA PRO A 478 -0.10 -7.16 -20.01
C PRO A 478 -1.03 -7.53 -21.17
N GLN A 479 -0.51 -8.27 -22.16
CA GLN A 479 -1.26 -8.74 -23.33
C GLN A 479 -2.30 -9.82 -22.97
N LEU A 480 -2.08 -10.54 -21.85
CA LEU A 480 -2.90 -11.69 -21.44
C LEU A 480 -3.86 -11.38 -20.28
N LEU A 481 -3.54 -10.42 -19.40
CA LEU A 481 -4.31 -10.12 -18.18
C LEU A 481 -5.03 -8.78 -18.18
N GLY A 482 -4.60 -7.81 -18.99
CA GLY A 482 -5.26 -6.50 -19.09
C GLY A 482 -5.25 -5.65 -17.80
N TYR A 483 -4.22 -5.74 -16.94
CA TYR A 483 -4.03 -4.85 -15.78
C TYR A 483 -2.62 -4.26 -15.70
N ALA A 484 -2.51 -3.13 -14.99
CA ALA A 484 -1.48 -2.14 -15.13
C ALA A 484 -0.45 -2.03 -13.99
N ASP A 485 0.84 -2.29 -14.25
CA ASP A 485 1.95 -1.86 -13.40
C ASP A 485 2.36 -0.44 -13.82
N SER A 486 1.68 0.59 -13.29
CA SER A 486 1.97 1.99 -13.59
C SER A 486 2.56 2.71 -12.37
N GLU A 487 3.75 3.27 -12.48
CA GLU A 487 4.35 4.10 -11.44
C GLU A 487 3.95 5.56 -11.64
N ILE A 488 3.48 6.23 -10.58
CA ILE A 488 3.02 7.62 -10.65
C ILE A 488 4.03 8.52 -9.94
N LEU A 489 4.56 9.50 -10.68
CA LEU A 489 5.49 10.52 -10.18
C LEU A 489 4.84 11.90 -10.29
N THR A 490 5.27 12.83 -9.45
CA THR A 490 4.86 14.24 -9.55
C THR A 490 6.01 15.16 -9.16
N GLY A 491 6.00 16.38 -9.70
CA GLY A 491 6.86 17.49 -9.28
C GLY A 491 6.19 18.35 -8.21
N ASN A 492 6.55 19.63 -8.15
CA ASN A 492 6.00 20.56 -7.17
C ASN A 492 4.71 21.28 -7.63
N SER A 493 4.31 21.14 -8.90
CA SER A 493 3.23 21.96 -9.47
C SER A 493 1.85 21.63 -8.89
N HIS A 494 1.53 20.33 -8.74
CA HIS A 494 0.22 19.92 -8.26
C HIS A 494 0.22 18.55 -7.54
N PRO A 495 0.89 18.42 -6.38
CA PRO A 495 0.96 17.15 -5.64
C PRO A 495 -0.42 16.63 -5.22
N GLU A 496 -1.37 17.53 -4.92
CA GLU A 496 -2.73 17.15 -4.51
C GLU A 496 -3.50 16.39 -5.60
N LEU A 497 -3.41 16.83 -6.85
CA LEU A 497 -4.06 16.15 -7.98
C LEU A 497 -3.39 14.80 -8.24
N ALA A 498 -2.05 14.74 -8.17
CA ALA A 498 -1.32 13.49 -8.33
C ALA A 498 -1.70 12.47 -7.26
N GLN A 499 -1.84 12.91 -6.00
CA GLN A 499 -2.29 12.08 -4.89
C GLN A 499 -3.73 11.57 -5.11
N ALA A 500 -4.66 12.43 -5.52
CA ALA A 500 -6.04 12.04 -5.81
C ALA A 500 -6.13 11.01 -6.96
N VAL A 501 -5.30 11.15 -7.99
CA VAL A 501 -5.20 10.18 -9.09
C VAL A 501 -4.61 8.85 -8.61
N ALA A 502 -3.56 8.90 -7.80
CA ALA A 502 -2.90 7.72 -7.24
C ALA A 502 -3.84 6.90 -6.34
N GLU A 503 -4.61 7.57 -5.48
CA GLU A 503 -5.64 6.95 -4.63
C GLU A 503 -6.73 6.24 -5.44
N ARG A 504 -7.18 6.86 -6.53
CA ARG A 504 -8.20 6.25 -7.43
C ARG A 504 -7.68 5.02 -8.17
N LEU A 505 -6.40 5.02 -8.51
CA LEU A 505 -5.74 3.87 -9.14
C LEU A 505 -5.29 2.81 -8.13
N ASN A 506 -5.39 3.11 -6.83
CA ASN A 506 -4.90 2.28 -5.73
C ASN A 506 -3.39 1.97 -5.87
N VAL A 507 -2.62 2.96 -6.33
CA VAL A 507 -1.17 2.90 -6.50
C VAL A 507 -0.54 3.96 -5.59
N PRO A 508 0.55 3.66 -4.86
CA PRO A 508 1.26 4.68 -4.09
C PRO A 508 1.98 5.66 -5.02
N LEU A 509 2.01 6.94 -4.64
CA LEU A 509 2.84 7.93 -5.33
C LEU A 509 4.32 7.68 -5.04
N VAL A 510 5.15 7.62 -6.08
CA VAL A 510 6.59 7.41 -5.93
C VAL A 510 7.23 8.63 -5.26
N PRO A 511 7.98 8.46 -4.16
CA PRO A 511 8.57 9.59 -3.44
C PRO A 511 9.69 10.25 -4.26
N CYS A 512 9.45 11.49 -4.69
CA CYS A 512 10.42 12.34 -5.38
C CYS A 512 10.88 13.49 -4.47
N THR A 513 12.18 13.74 -4.40
CA THR A 513 12.72 14.93 -3.76
C THR A 513 13.02 15.97 -4.83
N VAL A 514 12.29 17.09 -4.82
CA VAL A 514 12.50 18.22 -5.74
C VAL A 514 12.87 19.46 -4.93
N LYS A 515 14.04 20.04 -5.20
CA LYS A 515 14.57 21.21 -4.48
C LYS A 515 15.13 22.23 -5.45
N LYS A 516 14.95 23.52 -5.16
CA LYS A 516 15.58 24.62 -5.88
C LYS A 516 16.84 25.09 -5.13
N PHE A 517 17.98 25.14 -5.81
CA PHE A 517 19.22 25.69 -5.28
C PHE A 517 19.17 27.23 -5.23
N SER A 518 20.06 27.86 -4.46
CA SER A 518 20.09 29.31 -4.29
C SER A 518 20.37 30.10 -5.57
N ASN A 519 21.01 29.47 -6.57
CA ASN A 519 21.25 30.02 -7.90
C ASN A 519 20.06 29.86 -8.86
N GLY A 520 18.98 29.22 -8.42
CA GLY A 520 17.78 28.98 -9.22
C GLY A 520 17.73 27.64 -9.96
N GLU A 521 18.78 26.82 -9.91
CA GLU A 521 18.79 25.49 -10.52
C GLU A 521 17.89 24.50 -9.75
N ILE A 522 17.33 23.53 -10.48
CA ILE A 522 16.46 22.50 -9.92
C ILE A 522 17.24 21.20 -9.71
N ASN A 523 17.26 20.71 -8.47
CA ASN A 523 17.81 19.42 -8.09
C ASN A 523 16.68 18.43 -7.83
N LEU A 524 16.74 17.28 -8.52
CA LEU A 524 15.70 16.27 -8.45
C LEU A 524 16.29 14.89 -8.21
N LYS A 525 15.64 14.12 -7.32
CA LYS A 525 15.99 12.74 -7.04
C LYS A 525 14.73 11.87 -6.88
N ILE A 526 14.65 10.82 -7.69
CA ILE A 526 13.65 9.74 -7.56
C ILE A 526 14.18 8.78 -6.48
N SER A 527 13.36 8.46 -5.47
CA SER A 527 13.83 7.67 -4.31
C SER A 527 13.78 6.16 -4.55
N GLU A 528 13.02 5.71 -5.55
CA GLU A 528 12.79 4.31 -5.86
C GLU A 528 13.23 3.98 -7.30
N SER A 529 13.37 2.69 -7.62
CA SER A 529 13.77 2.26 -8.96
C SER A 529 12.56 2.25 -9.88
N VAL A 530 12.67 2.95 -11.02
CA VAL A 530 11.65 2.99 -12.09
C VAL A 530 12.06 2.18 -13.32
N ARG A 531 12.96 1.19 -13.14
CA ARG A 531 13.52 0.40 -14.24
C ARG A 531 12.49 -0.59 -14.77
N ASP A 532 12.30 -0.59 -16.09
CA ASP A 532 11.31 -1.43 -16.81
C ASP A 532 9.85 -1.18 -16.41
N GLU A 533 9.56 -0.06 -15.75
CA GLU A 533 8.22 0.33 -15.33
C GLU A 533 7.55 1.26 -16.36
N ASP A 534 6.21 1.29 -16.38
CA ASP A 534 5.43 2.29 -17.13
C ASP A 534 5.15 3.50 -16.24
N VAL A 535 5.82 4.62 -16.54
CA VAL A 535 5.89 5.78 -15.66
C VAL A 535 4.94 6.87 -16.14
N PHE A 536 4.10 7.39 -15.25
CA PHE A 536 3.23 8.53 -15.49
C PHE A 536 3.67 9.70 -14.61
N ILE A 537 4.08 10.80 -15.24
CA ILE A 537 4.53 12.01 -14.52
C ILE A 537 3.43 13.05 -14.58
N ILE A 538 2.80 13.36 -13.45
CA ILE A 538 1.74 14.35 -13.34
C ILE A 538 2.35 15.70 -12.94
N GLN A 539 2.34 16.65 -13.87
CA GLN A 539 2.84 18.02 -13.64
C GLN A 539 2.06 19.03 -14.50
N SER A 540 1.51 20.07 -13.87
CA SER A 540 0.76 21.13 -14.54
C SER A 540 1.59 22.42 -14.74
N GLY A 541 1.16 23.31 -15.62
CA GLY A 541 1.74 24.65 -15.80
C GLY A 541 1.15 25.71 -14.85
N ALA A 542 1.06 25.42 -13.55
CA ALA A 542 0.19 26.12 -12.61
C ALA A 542 0.78 27.38 -11.94
N SER A 543 2.08 27.40 -11.67
CA SER A 543 2.75 28.48 -10.92
C SER A 543 3.81 29.16 -11.78
N ASP A 544 5.10 28.90 -11.51
CA ASP A 544 6.17 29.29 -12.42
C ASP A 544 6.20 28.31 -13.59
N VAL A 545 5.67 28.75 -14.74
CA VAL A 545 5.54 27.93 -15.94
C VAL A 545 6.90 27.38 -16.38
N ASN A 546 7.98 28.13 -16.22
CA ASN A 546 9.32 27.72 -16.66
C ASN A 546 9.94 26.73 -15.71
N ASP A 547 9.88 26.98 -14.41
CA ASP A 547 10.40 26.05 -13.42
C ASP A 547 9.64 24.72 -13.46
N ASN A 548 8.31 24.76 -13.55
CA ASN A 548 7.49 23.55 -13.63
C ASN A 548 7.78 22.74 -14.90
N LEU A 549 8.02 23.43 -16.02
CA LEU A 549 8.43 22.79 -17.27
C LEU A 549 9.83 22.17 -17.14
N MET A 550 10.79 22.88 -16.54
CA MET A 550 12.13 22.34 -16.30
C MET A 550 12.11 21.15 -15.33
N GLU A 551 11.31 21.21 -14.25
CA GLU A 551 11.07 20.08 -13.34
C GLU A 551 10.56 18.85 -14.11
N LEU A 552 9.57 19.04 -14.99
CA LEU A 552 9.01 17.95 -15.81
C LEU A 552 10.07 17.35 -16.75
N LEU A 553 10.83 18.19 -17.44
CA LEU A 553 11.90 17.74 -18.35
C LEU A 553 12.98 16.97 -17.59
N ILE A 554 13.36 17.41 -16.40
CA ILE A 554 14.33 16.73 -15.53
C ILE A 554 13.75 15.38 -15.04
N LEU A 555 12.47 15.32 -14.65
CA LEU A 555 11.81 14.07 -14.27
C LEU A 555 11.81 13.05 -15.41
N ILE A 556 11.42 13.47 -16.62
CA ILE A 556 11.39 12.61 -17.80
C ILE A 556 12.81 12.09 -18.10
N SER A 557 13.81 12.98 -18.11
CA SER A 557 15.21 12.61 -18.36
C SER A 557 15.75 11.65 -17.28
N ALA A 558 15.42 11.88 -16.00
CA ALA A 558 15.78 11.00 -14.89
C ALA A 558 15.15 9.61 -15.04
N CYS A 559 13.88 9.52 -15.43
CA CYS A 559 13.21 8.24 -15.69
C CYS A 559 13.82 7.51 -16.89
N LYS A 560 14.15 8.25 -17.97
CA LYS A 560 14.76 7.68 -19.17
C LYS A 560 16.14 7.10 -18.89
N THR A 561 16.97 7.85 -18.16
CA THR A 561 18.31 7.39 -17.75
C THR A 561 18.24 6.26 -16.72
N ALA A 562 17.20 6.21 -15.89
CA ALA A 562 16.90 5.09 -14.99
C ALA A 562 16.33 3.85 -15.71
N SER A 563 16.20 3.87 -17.04
CA SER A 563 15.72 2.77 -17.88
C SER A 563 14.24 2.41 -17.66
N ALA A 564 13.37 3.41 -17.51
CA ALA A 564 11.93 3.22 -17.58
C ALA A 564 11.50 2.62 -18.94
N ARG A 565 10.49 1.74 -18.94
CA ARG A 565 9.99 1.07 -20.15
C ARG A 565 9.26 2.05 -21.06
N ARG A 566 8.42 2.89 -20.48
CA ARG A 566 7.64 3.93 -21.16
C ARG A 566 7.41 5.09 -20.21
N ILE A 567 7.49 6.31 -20.73
CA ILE A 567 7.30 7.54 -19.96
C ILE A 567 6.16 8.34 -20.58
N THR A 568 5.10 8.53 -19.80
CA THR A 568 3.93 9.33 -20.16
C THR A 568 3.94 10.63 -19.36
N ALA A 569 3.98 11.78 -20.04
CA ALA A 569 3.81 13.08 -19.41
C ALA A 569 2.31 13.40 -19.31
N VAL A 570 1.78 13.46 -18.09
CA VAL A 570 0.41 13.87 -17.80
C VAL A 570 0.43 15.35 -17.44
N ILE A 571 0.00 16.19 -18.39
CA ILE A 571 0.07 17.65 -18.32
C ILE A 571 -1.34 18.23 -18.40
N PRO A 572 -2.06 18.36 -17.27
CA PRO A 572 -3.45 18.80 -17.25
C PRO A 572 -3.67 20.16 -17.91
N CYS A 573 -2.78 21.13 -17.68
CA CYS A 573 -2.75 22.41 -18.38
C CYS A 573 -1.43 22.55 -19.15
N PHE A 574 -1.49 22.50 -20.48
CA PHE A 574 -0.30 22.51 -21.34
C PHE A 574 0.40 23.88 -21.34
N PRO A 575 1.70 23.95 -21.00
CA PRO A 575 2.41 25.23 -20.92
C PRO A 575 2.61 25.83 -22.31
N TYR A 576 2.56 27.17 -22.39
CA TYR A 576 2.71 27.93 -23.65
C TYR A 576 1.66 27.62 -24.74
N ALA A 577 0.53 27.01 -24.41
CA ALA A 577 -0.50 26.61 -25.38
C ALA A 577 -1.08 27.77 -26.22
N ARG A 578 -1.09 29.01 -25.70
CA ARG A 578 -1.51 30.21 -26.45
C ARG A 578 -0.54 30.66 -27.55
N MET A 579 0.69 30.13 -27.54
CA MET A 579 1.75 30.44 -28.51
C MET A 579 1.89 29.30 -29.55
N ASP A 580 0.76 28.88 -30.12
CA ASP A 580 0.61 27.76 -31.05
C ASP A 580 0.84 28.14 -32.51
N ARG A 581 0.75 29.43 -32.85
CA ARG A 581 0.92 29.92 -34.23
C ARG A 581 1.67 31.24 -34.27
N LYS A 582 2.22 31.57 -35.45
CA LYS A 582 2.80 32.89 -35.70
C LYS A 582 1.67 33.90 -35.88
N ASP A 583 1.42 34.70 -34.85
CA ASP A 583 0.48 35.82 -34.87
C ASP A 583 1.05 37.04 -35.63
N ARG A 584 2.38 37.19 -35.65
CA ARG A 584 3.12 38.25 -36.34
C ARG A 584 4.40 37.72 -36.99
N SER A 585 4.95 38.50 -37.92
CA SER A 585 6.26 38.18 -38.51
C SER A 585 7.34 38.14 -37.42
N ARG A 586 8.18 37.09 -37.44
CA ARG A 586 9.25 36.80 -36.46
C ARG A 586 8.81 36.41 -35.04
N ALA A 587 7.54 36.06 -34.82
CA ALA A 587 7.11 35.41 -33.58
C ALA A 587 7.55 33.93 -33.53
N PRO A 588 7.94 33.40 -32.34
CA PRO A 588 8.19 31.97 -32.16
C PRO A 588 6.89 31.17 -32.09
N ILE A 589 6.98 29.86 -32.34
CA ILE A 589 5.90 28.91 -32.02
C ILE A 589 6.35 28.15 -30.77
N THR A 590 6.16 28.76 -29.60
CA THR A 590 6.70 28.25 -28.34
C THR A 590 6.05 26.93 -27.94
N ALA A 591 4.76 26.71 -28.25
CA ALA A 591 4.12 25.42 -28.00
C ALA A 591 4.81 24.26 -28.76
N LYS A 592 5.29 24.50 -29.99
CA LYS A 592 6.08 23.52 -30.75
C LYS A 592 7.47 23.32 -30.13
N LEU A 593 8.10 24.38 -29.61
CA LEU A 593 9.36 24.25 -28.87
C LEU A 593 9.18 23.37 -27.62
N VAL A 594 8.12 23.59 -26.84
CA VAL A 594 7.78 22.75 -25.67
C VAL A 594 7.57 21.30 -26.09
N ALA A 595 6.80 21.06 -27.15
CA ALA A 595 6.58 19.71 -27.67
C ALA A 595 7.91 19.03 -28.04
N ASN A 596 8.80 19.74 -28.74
CA ASN A 596 10.12 19.22 -29.09
C ASN A 596 10.98 18.93 -27.85
N MET A 597 10.96 19.79 -26.82
CA MET A 597 11.72 19.57 -25.59
C MET A 597 11.23 18.32 -24.84
N LEU A 598 9.91 18.10 -24.75
CA LEU A 598 9.34 16.91 -24.13
C LEU A 598 9.75 15.63 -24.87
N THR A 599 9.65 15.63 -26.20
CA THR A 599 10.06 14.49 -27.04
C THR A 599 11.55 14.20 -26.88
N VAL A 600 12.41 15.23 -26.93
CA VAL A 600 13.87 15.07 -26.81
C VAL A 600 14.29 14.65 -25.40
N ALA A 601 13.59 15.09 -24.35
CA ALA A 601 13.84 14.65 -22.98
C ALA A 601 13.60 13.15 -22.77
N GLY A 602 12.83 12.50 -23.66
CA GLY A 602 12.58 11.07 -23.66
C GLY A 602 11.12 10.68 -23.36
N CYS A 603 10.18 11.62 -23.49
CA CYS A 603 8.75 11.34 -23.36
C CYS A 603 8.28 10.45 -24.51
N ASP A 604 7.54 9.39 -24.20
CA ASP A 604 7.02 8.44 -25.19
C ASP A 604 5.52 8.68 -25.48
N HIS A 605 4.80 9.37 -24.58
CA HIS A 605 3.37 9.65 -24.69
C HIS A 605 2.97 10.90 -23.89
N VAL A 606 2.01 11.70 -24.36
CA VAL A 606 1.46 12.85 -23.62
C VAL A 606 -0.04 12.67 -23.37
N ILE A 607 -0.47 12.85 -22.13
CA ILE A 607 -1.88 13.00 -21.77
C ILE A 607 -2.09 14.45 -21.32
N THR A 608 -3.05 15.15 -21.91
CA THR A 608 -3.36 16.54 -21.58
C THR A 608 -4.87 16.76 -21.57
N MET A 609 -5.34 17.94 -21.17
CA MET A 609 -6.76 18.27 -21.15
C MET A 609 -7.00 19.62 -21.81
N ASP A 610 -8.03 19.70 -22.66
CA ASP A 610 -8.52 20.91 -23.32
C ASP A 610 -7.43 21.82 -23.91
N LEU A 611 -6.58 21.27 -24.79
CA LEU A 611 -5.60 22.06 -25.54
C LEU A 611 -6.24 23.31 -26.17
N HIS A 612 -5.59 24.48 -25.97
CA HIS A 612 -6.03 25.77 -26.52
C HIS A 612 -6.35 25.68 -28.02
N ALA A 613 -5.48 24.99 -28.77
CA ALA A 613 -5.67 24.66 -30.16
C ALA A 613 -5.46 23.16 -30.35
N SER A 614 -6.42 22.48 -30.98
CA SER A 614 -6.33 21.04 -31.24
C SER A 614 -5.15 20.67 -32.15
N GLN A 615 -4.66 21.64 -32.95
CA GLN A 615 -3.49 21.50 -33.81
C GLN A 615 -2.18 21.23 -33.03
N ILE A 616 -2.12 21.58 -31.74
CA ILE A 616 -0.96 21.30 -30.89
C ILE A 616 -0.64 19.80 -30.84
N GLN A 617 -1.64 18.92 -30.98
CA GLN A 617 -1.40 17.48 -31.10
C GLN A 617 -0.46 17.13 -32.26
N GLY A 618 -0.58 17.85 -33.39
CA GLY A 618 0.31 17.69 -34.55
C GLY A 618 1.71 18.27 -34.36
N PHE A 619 2.03 18.87 -33.20
CA PHE A 619 3.40 19.28 -32.86
C PHE A 619 4.23 18.13 -32.33
N PHE A 620 3.60 17.06 -31.85
CA PHE A 620 4.26 15.87 -31.35
C PHE A 620 4.40 14.81 -32.42
N ASP A 621 5.55 14.14 -32.44
CA ASP A 621 5.77 12.92 -33.23
C ASP A 621 5.43 11.65 -32.42
N ILE A 622 5.11 11.84 -31.13
CA ILE A 622 4.63 10.83 -30.19
C ILE A 622 3.11 10.93 -30.05
N PRO A 623 2.40 9.86 -29.63
CA PRO A 623 0.96 9.94 -29.38
C PRO A 623 0.63 11.05 -28.36
N VAL A 624 -0.57 11.62 -28.50
CA VAL A 624 -1.10 12.63 -27.58
C VAL A 624 -2.58 12.33 -27.35
N ASP A 625 -2.94 12.06 -26.10
CA ASP A 625 -4.32 11.96 -25.66
C ASP A 625 -4.77 13.33 -25.13
N ASN A 626 -5.54 14.06 -25.94
CA ASN A 626 -6.20 15.30 -25.51
C ASN A 626 -7.57 14.98 -24.92
N LEU A 627 -7.66 15.03 -23.60
CA LEU A 627 -8.89 14.85 -22.84
C LEU A 627 -9.76 16.10 -22.89
N TRP A 628 -11.07 15.93 -22.69
CA TRP A 628 -12.04 17.03 -22.76
C TRP A 628 -12.77 17.17 -21.43
N SER A 629 -12.82 18.39 -20.87
CA SER A 629 -13.67 18.64 -19.69
C SER A 629 -15.14 18.87 -20.05
N GLU A 630 -15.46 18.94 -21.34
CA GLU A 630 -16.81 19.15 -21.87
C GLU A 630 -17.88 18.26 -21.20
N PRO A 631 -17.70 16.94 -21.01
CA PRO A 631 -18.69 16.11 -20.32
C PRO A 631 -18.93 16.52 -18.87
N LEU A 632 -17.88 16.97 -18.16
CA LEU A 632 -18.00 17.46 -16.79
C LEU A 632 -18.74 18.80 -16.74
N MET A 633 -18.44 19.69 -17.67
CA MET A 633 -19.14 20.97 -17.79
C MET A 633 -20.63 20.76 -18.08
N LEU A 634 -20.97 19.85 -19.00
CA LEU A 634 -22.36 19.51 -19.32
C LEU A 634 -23.10 18.95 -18.09
N ALA A 635 -22.49 18.03 -17.34
CA ALA A 635 -23.08 17.50 -16.13
C ALA A 635 -23.27 18.58 -15.05
N TYR A 636 -22.30 19.48 -14.89
CA TYR A 636 -22.40 20.62 -13.98
C TYR A 636 -23.56 21.55 -14.36
N ILE A 637 -23.66 21.95 -15.64
CA ILE A 637 -24.73 22.82 -16.13
C ILE A 637 -26.11 22.18 -15.87
N LYS A 638 -26.28 20.90 -16.19
CA LYS A 638 -27.55 20.18 -16.00
C LYS A 638 -27.96 20.08 -14.52
N ARG A 639 -27.00 19.98 -13.60
CA ARG A 639 -27.23 19.71 -12.17
C ARG A 639 -27.37 20.97 -11.33
N GLU A 640 -26.53 21.98 -11.56
CA GLU A 640 -26.36 23.13 -10.67
C GLU A 640 -26.99 24.42 -11.22
N ILE A 641 -27.16 24.55 -12.55
CA ILE A 641 -27.66 25.78 -13.17
C ILE A 641 -29.17 25.68 -13.41
N GLU A 642 -29.94 26.27 -12.50
CA GLU A 642 -31.39 26.35 -12.63
C GLU A 642 -31.80 27.15 -13.88
N GLY A 643 -32.73 26.60 -14.67
CA GLY A 643 -33.20 27.26 -15.88
C GLY A 643 -32.25 27.19 -17.08
N TYR A 644 -31.22 26.33 -17.05
CA TYR A 644 -30.28 26.15 -18.17
C TYR A 644 -30.98 25.85 -19.51
N LYS A 645 -32.17 25.21 -19.50
CA LYS A 645 -32.97 24.93 -20.70
C LYS A 645 -33.46 26.19 -21.42
N ASN A 646 -33.62 27.30 -20.70
CA ASN A 646 -33.87 28.64 -21.26
C ASN A 646 -32.59 29.49 -21.16
N GLY A 647 -31.44 28.84 -21.36
CA GLY A 647 -30.12 29.44 -21.32
C GLY A 647 -29.53 29.65 -22.71
N ILE A 648 -28.37 30.31 -22.73
CA ILE A 648 -27.58 30.56 -23.93
C ILE A 648 -26.10 30.40 -23.60
N ILE A 649 -25.38 29.59 -24.37
CA ILE A 649 -23.93 29.40 -24.18
C ILE A 649 -23.21 30.52 -24.93
N VAL A 650 -22.30 31.23 -24.25
CA VAL A 650 -21.66 32.44 -24.78
C VAL A 650 -20.16 32.23 -24.91
N SER A 651 -19.62 32.50 -26.09
CA SER A 651 -18.18 32.57 -26.30
C SER A 651 -17.65 33.98 -26.04
N PRO A 652 -16.61 34.16 -25.22
CA PRO A 652 -16.04 35.48 -24.94
C PRO A 652 -15.21 36.07 -26.09
N ASP A 653 -14.86 35.24 -27.08
CA ASP A 653 -14.14 35.65 -28.29
C ASP A 653 -14.56 34.81 -29.52
N ALA A 654 -13.98 35.13 -30.67
CA ALA A 654 -14.27 34.41 -31.91
C ALA A 654 -13.57 33.04 -32.02
N GLY A 655 -12.51 32.81 -31.25
CA GLY A 655 -11.75 31.55 -31.27
C GLY A 655 -12.51 30.41 -30.58
N GLY A 656 -13.21 30.73 -29.49
CA GLY A 656 -14.00 29.78 -28.70
C GLY A 656 -15.35 29.38 -29.31
N ALA A 657 -15.69 29.88 -30.50
CA ALA A 657 -16.99 29.65 -31.15
C ALA A 657 -17.32 28.14 -31.27
N LYS A 658 -16.36 27.34 -31.77
CA LYS A 658 -16.55 25.89 -31.97
C LYS A 658 -16.84 25.13 -30.68
N ARG A 659 -16.19 25.52 -29.57
CA ARG A 659 -16.37 24.91 -28.25
C ARG A 659 -17.77 25.23 -27.71
N THR A 660 -18.15 26.49 -27.83
CA THR A 660 -19.45 27.02 -27.37
C THR A 660 -20.60 26.36 -28.13
N THR A 661 -20.49 26.23 -29.46
CA THR A 661 -21.52 25.56 -30.28
C THR A 661 -21.66 24.08 -29.94
N ALA A 662 -20.56 23.36 -29.72
CA ALA A 662 -20.61 21.94 -29.38
C ALA A 662 -21.38 21.68 -28.07
N ILE A 663 -21.18 22.53 -27.05
CA ILE A 663 -21.90 22.45 -25.78
C ILE A 663 -23.37 22.86 -25.96
N ALA A 664 -23.63 23.92 -26.72
CA ALA A 664 -24.99 24.39 -27.00
C ALA A 664 -25.84 23.31 -27.70
N ASP A 665 -25.27 22.67 -28.72
CA ASP A 665 -25.92 21.59 -29.48
C ASP A 665 -26.28 20.40 -28.58
N LYS A 666 -25.36 19.98 -27.68
CA LYS A 666 -25.61 18.87 -26.73
C LYS A 666 -26.61 19.20 -25.64
N LEU A 667 -26.74 20.47 -25.25
CA LEU A 667 -27.74 20.93 -24.28
C LEU A 667 -29.08 21.26 -24.93
N GLY A 668 -29.13 21.41 -26.26
CA GLY A 668 -30.31 21.84 -27.00
C GLY A 668 -30.68 23.30 -26.72
N VAL A 669 -29.68 24.17 -26.55
CA VAL A 669 -29.85 25.60 -26.23
C VAL A 669 -29.19 26.49 -27.28
N ASP A 670 -29.51 27.78 -27.26
CA ASP A 670 -28.91 28.75 -28.19
C ASP A 670 -27.43 29.01 -27.87
N PHE A 671 -26.70 29.56 -28.83
CA PHE A 671 -25.34 30.07 -28.62
C PHE A 671 -25.24 31.56 -28.98
N ALA A 672 -24.33 32.27 -28.30
CA ALA A 672 -23.95 33.64 -28.62
C ALA A 672 -22.44 33.80 -28.67
N LEU A 673 -21.98 34.85 -29.35
CA LEU A 673 -20.57 35.14 -29.53
C LEU A 673 -20.31 36.62 -29.27
N ILE A 674 -19.28 36.90 -28.48
CA ILE A 674 -18.81 38.25 -28.23
C ILE A 674 -17.60 38.50 -29.12
N HIS A 675 -17.70 39.48 -30.01
CA HIS A 675 -16.57 39.90 -30.84
C HIS A 675 -15.92 41.16 -30.26
N ARG A 676 -14.60 41.12 -30.11
CA ARG A 676 -13.77 42.25 -29.72
C ARG A 676 -13.19 42.94 -30.94
N LYS A 677 -13.24 44.27 -30.96
CA LYS A 677 -12.50 45.09 -31.92
C LYS A 677 -11.60 46.05 -31.15
N ARG A 678 -10.34 46.17 -31.57
CA ARG A 678 -9.41 47.15 -30.99
C ARG A 678 -9.69 48.52 -31.59
N CYS A 679 -9.94 49.51 -30.74
CA CYS A 679 -10.08 50.90 -31.15
C CYS A 679 -8.69 51.54 -31.33
N GLY A 680 -8.10 51.44 -32.53
CA GLY A 680 -6.89 52.19 -32.90
C GLY A 680 -5.66 51.34 -33.24
N LYS A 681 -4.62 52.00 -33.78
CA LYS A 681 -3.33 51.38 -34.19
C LYS A 681 -2.25 51.41 -33.11
N GLU A 682 -2.53 51.96 -31.93
CA GLU A 682 -1.57 52.04 -30.81
C GLU A 682 -1.61 50.78 -29.93
N VAL A 683 -0.49 50.48 -29.28
CA VAL A 683 -0.26 49.22 -28.54
C VAL A 683 -1.06 49.14 -27.22
N ASP A 684 -1.49 50.28 -26.66
CA ASP A 684 -2.17 50.39 -25.35
C ASP A 684 -3.61 50.97 -25.42
N ALA A 685 -4.25 50.93 -26.59
CA ALA A 685 -5.61 51.45 -26.72
C ALA A 685 -6.65 50.57 -25.98
N PRO A 686 -7.66 51.17 -25.30
CA PRO A 686 -8.63 50.42 -24.51
C PRO A 686 -9.45 49.46 -25.39
N GLU A 687 -9.48 48.18 -25.00
CA GLU A 687 -10.30 47.16 -25.67
C GLU A 687 -11.77 47.31 -25.27
N GLN A 688 -12.66 47.55 -26.24
CA GLN A 688 -14.09 47.67 -26.03
C GLN A 688 -14.82 46.50 -26.74
N MET A 689 -15.81 45.88 -26.08
CA MET A 689 -16.67 44.87 -26.71
C MET A 689 -17.71 45.58 -27.57
N GLU A 690 -17.67 45.36 -28.88
CA GLU A 690 -18.47 46.15 -29.82
C GLU A 690 -19.74 45.40 -30.25
N ILE A 691 -19.68 44.07 -30.42
CA ILE A 691 -20.79 43.29 -31.01
C ILE A 691 -21.00 41.97 -30.25
N LEU A 692 -22.17 41.84 -29.61
CA LEU A 692 -22.74 40.58 -29.16
C LEU A 692 -23.64 40.04 -30.27
N VAL A 693 -23.33 38.85 -30.78
CA VAL A 693 -24.14 38.14 -31.77
C VAL A 693 -24.88 37.02 -31.04
N GLY A 694 -26.21 37.15 -30.95
CA GLY A 694 -27.09 36.23 -30.21
C GLY A 694 -28.00 36.98 -29.22
N ASP A 695 -29.22 36.49 -29.02
CA ASP A 695 -30.19 37.11 -28.10
C ASP A 695 -30.06 36.50 -26.70
N VAL A 696 -29.54 37.31 -25.77
CA VAL A 696 -29.29 36.94 -24.36
C VAL A 696 -30.36 37.49 -23.41
N LYS A 697 -31.34 38.26 -23.92
CA LYS A 697 -32.32 38.95 -23.09
C LYS A 697 -33.22 37.96 -22.35
N ASP A 698 -33.37 38.17 -21.04
CA ASP A 698 -34.19 37.34 -20.14
C ASP A 698 -33.76 35.85 -20.07
N LYS A 699 -32.58 35.49 -20.60
CA LYS A 699 -32.00 34.14 -20.59
C LYS A 699 -30.87 34.00 -19.57
N VAL A 700 -30.57 32.75 -19.20
CA VAL A 700 -29.39 32.39 -18.40
C VAL A 700 -28.17 32.34 -19.31
N ALA A 701 -27.23 33.27 -19.17
CA ALA A 701 -26.04 33.32 -20.01
C ALA A 701 -24.88 32.52 -19.38
N ILE A 702 -24.34 31.54 -20.10
CA ILE A 702 -23.26 30.67 -19.62
C ILE A 702 -22.02 30.91 -20.48
N LEU A 703 -21.06 31.66 -19.95
CA LEU A 703 -19.76 31.89 -20.58
C LEU A 703 -18.92 30.61 -20.54
N VAL A 704 -18.40 30.18 -21.69
CA VAL A 704 -17.49 29.04 -21.78
C VAL A 704 -16.18 29.45 -22.43
N ASP A 705 -15.07 29.14 -21.76
CA ASP A 705 -13.71 29.41 -22.25
C ASP A 705 -12.75 28.26 -21.86
N ASP A 706 -11.58 28.17 -22.48
CA ASP A 706 -10.58 27.15 -22.11
C ASP A 706 -9.76 27.63 -20.94
N MET A 707 -9.40 28.91 -20.93
CA MET A 707 -8.51 29.40 -19.88
C MET A 707 -8.71 30.86 -19.52
N ILE A 708 -8.71 31.14 -18.21
CA ILE A 708 -8.68 32.50 -17.68
C ILE A 708 -7.32 32.77 -17.07
N ASP A 709 -6.76 33.93 -17.40
CA ASP A 709 -5.47 34.40 -16.88
C ASP A 709 -5.62 35.70 -16.08
N THR A 710 -5.74 36.87 -16.72
CA THR A 710 -5.90 38.14 -16.00
C THR A 710 -7.34 38.47 -15.57
N GLY A 711 -8.34 37.72 -16.05
CA GLY A 711 -9.75 37.98 -15.77
C GLY A 711 -10.37 39.21 -16.49
N LYS A 712 -9.57 39.99 -17.25
CA LYS A 712 -10.07 41.14 -18.02
C LYS A 712 -11.15 40.74 -19.03
N THR A 713 -10.98 39.59 -19.67
CA THR A 713 -11.94 39.10 -20.67
C THR A 713 -13.28 38.71 -20.08
N LEU A 714 -13.23 37.93 -19.01
CA LEU A 714 -14.40 37.58 -18.22
C LEU A 714 -15.13 38.82 -17.70
N THR A 715 -14.40 39.79 -17.16
CA THR A 715 -14.97 41.03 -16.61
C THR A 715 -15.79 41.80 -17.64
N LEU A 716 -15.22 42.01 -18.83
CA LEU A 716 -15.89 42.77 -19.88
C LEU A 716 -17.09 41.98 -20.44
N ALA A 717 -16.97 40.67 -20.58
CA ALA A 717 -18.05 39.80 -21.06
C ALA A 717 -19.23 39.78 -20.08
N ALA A 718 -18.95 39.58 -18.78
CA ALA A 718 -19.98 39.53 -17.76
C ALA A 718 -20.77 40.84 -17.65
N LYS A 719 -20.08 41.99 -17.70
CA LYS A 719 -20.72 43.31 -17.71
C LYS A 719 -21.60 43.51 -18.95
N THR A 720 -21.07 43.19 -20.13
CA THR A 720 -21.79 43.31 -21.41
C THR A 720 -23.05 42.45 -21.43
N LEU A 721 -22.98 41.20 -20.95
CA LEU A 721 -24.14 40.30 -20.88
C LEU A 721 -25.21 40.84 -19.94
N ARG A 722 -24.81 41.37 -18.78
CA ARG A 722 -25.75 41.96 -17.82
C ARG A 722 -26.42 43.23 -18.38
N GLU A 723 -25.65 44.10 -19.04
CA GLU A 723 -26.16 45.31 -19.71
C GLU A 723 -27.14 44.99 -20.85
N LYS A 724 -26.94 43.86 -21.54
CA LYS A 724 -27.81 43.38 -22.63
C LYS A 724 -29.05 42.62 -22.12
N GLY A 725 -29.24 42.53 -20.80
CA GLY A 725 -30.46 41.99 -20.19
C GLY A 725 -30.43 40.50 -19.87
N ALA A 726 -29.25 39.89 -19.72
CA ALA A 726 -29.15 38.51 -19.24
C ALA A 726 -29.70 38.37 -17.80
N ARG A 727 -30.53 37.35 -17.57
CA ARG A 727 -31.17 37.07 -16.27
C ARG A 727 -30.14 36.71 -15.21
N SER A 728 -29.20 35.84 -15.54
CA SER A 728 -28.06 35.47 -14.71
C SER A 728 -26.86 35.16 -15.60
N VAL A 729 -25.65 35.28 -15.07
CA VAL A 729 -24.41 35.03 -15.80
C VAL A 729 -23.57 34.02 -15.02
N HIS A 730 -23.24 32.90 -15.65
CA HIS A 730 -22.32 31.88 -15.12
C HIS A 730 -21.09 31.81 -16.03
N ALA A 731 -19.94 31.42 -15.48
CA ALA A 731 -18.72 31.22 -16.27
C ALA A 731 -18.12 29.85 -15.96
N LEU A 732 -17.90 29.03 -16.99
CA LEU A 732 -17.27 27.72 -16.90
C LEU A 732 -16.00 27.73 -17.73
N VAL A 733 -14.87 27.42 -17.11
CA VAL A 733 -13.57 27.49 -17.76
C VAL A 733 -12.73 26.27 -17.43
N SER A 734 -12.07 25.68 -18.42
CA SER A 734 -11.25 24.47 -18.17
C SER A 734 -10.09 24.79 -17.23
N HIS A 735 -9.28 25.80 -17.53
CA HIS A 735 -8.04 26.13 -16.82
C HIS A 735 -8.10 27.53 -16.18
N GLY A 736 -8.17 27.60 -14.86
CA GLY A 736 -8.06 28.86 -14.12
C GLY A 736 -6.61 29.16 -13.75
N LEU A 737 -5.88 29.94 -14.56
CA LEU A 737 -4.48 30.31 -14.29
C LEU A 737 -4.39 31.42 -13.23
N PHE A 738 -5.20 32.47 -13.38
CA PHE A 738 -5.30 33.59 -12.43
C PHE A 738 -3.98 34.30 -12.06
N SER A 739 -2.95 34.23 -12.93
CA SER A 739 -1.56 34.65 -12.64
C SER A 739 -1.42 36.11 -12.14
N GLU A 740 -2.21 37.02 -12.69
CA GLU A 740 -2.28 38.44 -12.28
C GLU A 740 -3.71 38.89 -11.98
N ALA A 741 -4.62 37.93 -11.76
CA ALA A 741 -6.02 38.24 -11.52
C ALA A 741 -6.23 38.75 -10.09
N ASN A 742 -6.92 39.87 -9.97
CA ASN A 742 -7.43 40.30 -8.67
C ASN A 742 -8.74 39.55 -8.37
N MET A 743 -8.64 38.50 -7.56
CA MET A 743 -9.79 37.65 -7.20
C MET A 743 -10.93 38.42 -6.52
N SER A 744 -10.61 39.49 -5.78
CA SER A 744 -11.63 40.35 -5.16
C SER A 744 -12.43 41.15 -6.19
N LEU A 745 -11.80 41.57 -7.31
CA LEU A 745 -12.53 42.19 -8.42
C LEU A 745 -13.42 41.18 -9.13
N ILE A 746 -12.99 39.92 -9.23
CA ILE A 746 -13.78 38.83 -9.81
C ILE A 746 -15.01 38.53 -8.95
N ASP A 747 -14.85 38.51 -7.63
CA ASP A 747 -15.96 38.29 -6.69
C ASP A 747 -17.06 39.37 -6.82
N GLN A 748 -16.68 40.61 -7.13
CA GLN A 748 -17.60 41.73 -7.38
C GLN A 748 -18.27 41.71 -8.77
N LEU A 749 -17.88 40.81 -9.67
CA LEU A 749 -18.50 40.75 -11.01
C LEU A 749 -19.97 40.33 -10.92
N PRO A 750 -20.80 40.75 -11.90
CA PRO A 750 -22.21 40.38 -11.96
C PRO A 750 -22.43 38.94 -12.47
N ILE A 751 -21.60 38.01 -11.98
CA ILE A 751 -21.68 36.57 -12.19
C ILE A 751 -22.20 35.89 -10.92
N GLU A 752 -22.95 34.81 -11.10
CA GLU A 752 -23.44 33.96 -10.00
C GLU A 752 -22.33 33.03 -9.52
N GLN A 753 -21.68 32.33 -10.46
CA GLN A 753 -20.63 31.35 -10.19
C GLN A 753 -19.55 31.38 -11.28
N LEU A 754 -18.30 31.22 -10.85
CA LEU A 754 -17.13 30.98 -11.69
C LEU A 754 -16.66 29.55 -11.44
N VAL A 755 -16.82 28.67 -12.42
CA VAL A 755 -16.49 27.26 -12.33
C VAL A 755 -15.21 27.00 -13.10
N VAL A 756 -14.24 26.39 -12.44
CA VAL A 756 -12.98 25.96 -13.06
C VAL A 756 -12.69 24.50 -12.75
N THR A 757 -11.81 23.84 -13.50
CA THR A 757 -11.33 22.51 -13.08
C THR A 757 -10.11 22.62 -12.16
N ASN A 758 -9.78 21.54 -11.44
CA ASN A 758 -8.52 21.41 -10.71
C ASN A 758 -7.32 20.99 -11.60
N THR A 759 -7.32 21.29 -12.90
CA THR A 759 -6.10 21.18 -13.75
C THR A 759 -4.94 22.03 -13.22
N ILE A 760 -5.25 23.10 -12.50
CA ILE A 760 -4.34 24.00 -11.78
C ILE A 760 -4.85 24.07 -10.33
N PRO A 761 -3.98 24.10 -9.30
CA PRO A 761 -4.40 24.23 -7.91
C PRO A 761 -5.21 25.51 -7.68
N GLN A 762 -6.40 25.38 -7.08
CA GLN A 762 -7.32 26.52 -6.86
C GLN A 762 -7.54 26.89 -5.40
N LYS A 763 -7.02 26.13 -4.43
CA LYS A 763 -7.31 26.32 -3.00
C LYS A 763 -7.07 27.76 -2.52
N GLN A 764 -5.95 28.37 -2.95
CA GLN A 764 -5.65 29.76 -2.59
C GLN A 764 -6.65 30.75 -3.21
N HIS A 765 -7.02 30.57 -4.48
CA HIS A 765 -7.98 31.43 -5.16
C HIS A 765 -9.39 31.34 -4.55
N GLN A 766 -9.81 30.14 -4.11
CA GLN A 766 -11.10 29.93 -3.45
C GLN A 766 -11.22 30.71 -2.14
N THR A 767 -10.13 30.87 -1.39
CA THR A 767 -10.16 31.70 -0.16
C THR A 767 -10.39 33.19 -0.42
N GLN A 768 -10.12 33.66 -1.64
CA GLN A 768 -10.22 35.08 -2.02
C GLN A 768 -11.48 35.40 -2.84
N CYS A 769 -12.17 34.38 -3.35
CA CYS A 769 -13.38 34.53 -4.18
C CYS A 769 -14.40 33.47 -3.79
N SER A 770 -15.51 33.92 -3.20
CA SER A 770 -16.58 33.06 -2.69
C SER A 770 -17.38 32.38 -3.81
N LYS A 771 -17.35 32.98 -5.01
CA LYS A 771 -18.05 32.49 -6.21
C LYS A 771 -17.28 31.44 -7.01
N LEU A 772 -16.02 31.15 -6.63
CA LEU A 772 -15.16 30.20 -7.34
C LEU A 772 -15.49 28.76 -6.93
N VAL A 773 -15.93 27.95 -7.88
CA VAL A 773 -16.20 26.52 -7.72
C VAL A 773 -15.18 25.72 -8.51
N THR A 774 -14.66 24.64 -7.93
CA THR A 774 -13.69 23.78 -8.60
C THR A 774 -14.25 22.38 -8.86
N VAL A 775 -14.18 21.94 -10.11
CA VAL A 775 -14.59 20.60 -10.55
C VAL A 775 -13.37 19.67 -10.56
N ASP A 776 -13.51 18.50 -9.93
CA ASP A 776 -12.46 17.50 -9.86
C ASP A 776 -12.34 16.70 -11.16
N ILE A 777 -11.16 16.75 -11.79
CA ILE A 777 -10.80 15.98 -13.00
C ILE A 777 -9.98 14.72 -12.70
N SER A 778 -9.66 14.45 -11.43
CA SER A 778 -8.91 13.25 -11.04
C SER A 778 -9.55 11.92 -11.50
N PRO A 779 -10.89 11.75 -11.57
CA PRO A 779 -11.48 10.52 -12.12
C PRO A 779 -11.13 10.31 -13.59
N ILE A 780 -11.14 11.39 -14.39
CA ILE A 780 -10.88 11.33 -15.83
C ILE A 780 -9.41 11.03 -16.08
N LEU A 781 -8.50 11.69 -15.34
CA LEU A 781 -7.07 11.42 -15.45
C LEU A 781 -6.72 9.99 -15.02
N ALA A 782 -7.27 9.52 -13.89
CA ALA A 782 -7.05 8.17 -13.41
C ALA A 782 -7.50 7.13 -14.44
N GLU A 783 -8.72 7.28 -14.98
CA GLU A 783 -9.19 6.34 -16.00
C GLU A 783 -8.38 6.43 -17.30
N SER A 784 -7.97 7.62 -17.73
CA SER A 784 -7.11 7.78 -18.90
C SER A 784 -5.80 7.02 -18.71
N ILE A 785 -5.13 7.20 -17.56
CA ILE A 785 -3.89 6.49 -17.22
C ILE A 785 -4.10 4.96 -17.24
N ARG A 786 -5.19 4.49 -16.62
CA ARG A 786 -5.54 3.06 -16.59
C ARG A 786 -5.71 2.49 -18.01
N ARG A 787 -6.41 3.21 -18.89
CA ARG A 787 -6.67 2.80 -20.27
C ARG A 787 -5.40 2.85 -21.12
N THR A 788 -4.62 3.93 -21.03
CA THR A 788 -3.32 4.09 -21.70
C THR A 788 -2.36 2.96 -21.32
N HIS A 789 -2.34 2.57 -20.05
CA HIS A 789 -1.54 1.44 -19.61
C HIS A 789 -2.03 0.12 -20.22
N ASN A 790 -3.33 -0.16 -20.12
CA ASN A 790 -3.92 -1.42 -20.57
C ASN A 790 -4.07 -1.54 -22.10
N GLY A 791 -3.77 -0.48 -22.86
CA GLY A 791 -4.02 -0.43 -24.31
C GLY A 791 -5.52 -0.40 -24.66
N GLU A 792 -6.36 0.06 -23.74
CA GLU A 792 -7.81 0.18 -23.94
C GLU A 792 -8.16 1.49 -24.66
N SER A 793 -9.31 1.52 -25.32
CA SER A 793 -9.76 2.73 -26.03
C SER A 793 -10.06 3.87 -25.07
N ILE A 794 -9.34 4.98 -25.21
CA ILE A 794 -9.56 6.23 -24.47
C ILE A 794 -10.76 7.00 -25.03
N SER A 795 -11.15 6.72 -26.28
CA SER A 795 -12.26 7.39 -26.97
C SER A 795 -13.61 7.25 -26.24
N LEU A 796 -13.77 6.22 -25.39
CA LEU A 796 -14.94 6.01 -24.56
C LEU A 796 -15.10 7.07 -23.45
N LEU A 797 -14.01 7.70 -23.01
CA LEU A 797 -14.06 8.84 -22.08
C LEU A 797 -14.71 10.08 -22.70
N PHE A 798 -14.82 10.12 -24.03
CA PHE A 798 -15.47 11.20 -24.77
C PHE A 798 -16.98 10.94 -25.00
N GLY A 799 -17.52 9.83 -24.48
CA GLY A 799 -18.94 9.44 -24.52
C GLY A 799 -19.70 9.59 -23.19
N GLU A 800 -20.93 9.04 -23.11
CA GLU A 800 -21.98 9.20 -22.06
C GLU A 800 -21.62 8.73 -20.63
N TRP A 801 -20.38 8.90 -20.16
CA TRP A 801 -19.98 8.55 -18.79
C TRP A 801 -20.42 9.53 -17.71
N ALA A 802 -20.81 10.76 -18.08
CA ALA A 802 -21.15 11.81 -17.12
C ALA A 802 -22.55 11.69 -16.50
N GLU A 803 -23.38 10.73 -16.93
CA GLU A 803 -24.77 10.60 -16.45
C GLU A 803 -24.92 9.70 -15.20
N THR A 804 -23.91 8.90 -14.83
CA THR A 804 -24.07 7.85 -13.79
C THR A 804 -23.15 7.95 -12.57
N GLY A 805 -22.38 9.03 -12.38
CA GLY A 805 -21.39 9.12 -11.29
C GLY A 805 -21.73 10.16 -10.20
N THR A 806 -21.95 9.69 -8.97
CA THR A 806 -22.01 10.50 -7.75
C THR A 806 -20.69 11.25 -7.51
N ALA A 807 -20.53 12.43 -8.10
CA ALA A 807 -19.53 13.41 -7.69
C ALA A 807 -20.08 14.19 -6.48
N SER A 808 -19.73 13.73 -5.28
CA SER A 808 -19.90 14.47 -4.03
C SER A 808 -18.96 15.68 -4.06
N VAL A 809 -19.54 16.87 -4.12
CA VAL A 809 -18.87 18.14 -3.85
C VAL A 809 -18.88 18.32 -2.33
N VAL A 810 -17.72 18.15 -1.69
CA VAL A 810 -17.40 18.72 -0.37
C VAL A 810 -15.97 19.22 -0.41
#